data_AF-K1XL38-F1
#
_entry.id   AF-K1XL38-F1
#
_cell.length_a   1.000
_cell.length_b   1.000
_cell.length_c   1.000
_cell.angle_alpha   90.00
_cell.angle_beta   90.00
_cell.angle_gamma   90.00
#
_symmetry.space_group_name_H-M   'P 1'
#
loop_
_entity.id
_entity.type
_entity.pdbx_description
1 polymer ?
#
loop_
_entity_poly.entity_id
_entity_poly.type
_entity_poly.pdbx_seq_one_letter_code
_entity_poly.pdbx_strand_id
1 'polypeptide(L)'
;MNSMILLAFYLSGLSALIYEIIWSRMLTMVFGASVYGQSIILTLFMGGLAIGSKLFGNHAKSVNSPIKLYARLEGYVALFAIPTFFMTDIIYFFEIQNNSIDIPFKIFIASIFILPSTIAMGGTFPTLFKALSDHKQNHNSDMVNISNLYFINTLGALCGIVLCSYFLLPYLGMTNSLIMSIFVNVLIFAYFYLQPAVITPPESDISKTSKDEISYKALIALFLSGFNTMLYELSWSRALNFSFGSSTFTFSLIIFSFIFGLSLGALYVKKKSELPHDRKTGLICDFQLKAIIASSIFLFLSSKLPLITDLIFQYSKASFIKLHLIEVSILIIIIAPVAFYIGASFPLLCVMASKKSTPNENTIGIAYSINTTGSIFGALITGFLLIVLLGPFKVIVISIIIHLSIIYLIYKPLNKYDIRNFSFVLLIVIVFVSFHFLFSQKQDLLSGYYSQIFLHKQPYVPKYLSDNPKFIVSAQKKSQLKTFKTDLEWFEDGLTCSVAVVSNNIRKSLLINGKPDASVGNFYYSDMPTQTFLGFIPVLFAPKLENALIVGYGSGTTTGILAQHFKTVKCLEIENKVIEASKLFREYNFDASNLPNVNIVIGDARKIIRKEKNKYDIISAEPSNIWVSGVSYLFTREYFNDCYNLLNDNGLMIQWLHLYKLS
;
A
#
# COMPACT_ATOMS: atom_id res chain seq x y z
N MET A 1 7.99 -11.21 -34.58
CA MET A 1 8.86 -10.40 -33.71
C MET A 1 8.06 -9.60 -32.69
N ASN A 2 7.07 -8.79 -33.13
CA ASN A 2 6.29 -7.93 -32.22
C ASN A 2 5.57 -8.69 -31.10
N SER A 3 4.95 -9.86 -31.36
CA SER A 3 4.26 -10.62 -30.30
C SER A 3 5.20 -11.13 -29.20
N MET A 4 6.44 -11.47 -29.54
CA MET A 4 7.44 -11.92 -28.55
C MET A 4 7.96 -10.75 -27.71
N ILE A 5 8.14 -9.56 -28.31
CA ILE A 5 8.49 -8.33 -27.58
C ILE A 5 7.40 -8.02 -26.56
N LEU A 6 6.13 -8.11 -26.97
CA LEU A 6 4.99 -7.87 -26.10
C LEU A 6 4.89 -8.90 -24.97
N LEU A 7 5.09 -10.19 -25.26
CA LEU A 7 5.12 -11.24 -24.23
C LEU A 7 6.25 -11.02 -23.22
N ALA A 8 7.44 -10.65 -23.69
CA ALA A 8 8.56 -10.36 -22.82
C ALA A 8 8.31 -9.13 -21.97
N PHE A 9 7.68 -8.09 -22.52
CA PHE A 9 7.35 -6.90 -21.74
C PHE A 9 6.25 -7.16 -20.70
N TYR A 10 5.31 -8.07 -21.00
CA TYR A 10 4.38 -8.61 -20.02
C TYR A 10 5.10 -9.34 -18.87
N LEU A 11 6.04 -10.24 -19.19
CA LEU A 11 6.83 -10.97 -18.19
C LEU A 11 7.76 -10.05 -17.38
N SER A 12 8.30 -9.02 -18.03
CA SER A 12 9.08 -7.96 -17.38
C SER A 12 8.22 -7.20 -16.37
N GLY A 13 7.02 -6.74 -16.77
CA GLY A 13 6.06 -6.11 -15.85
C GLY A 13 5.64 -7.02 -14.68
N LEU A 14 5.44 -8.31 -14.95
CA LEU A 14 5.17 -9.32 -13.92
C LEU A 14 6.33 -9.42 -12.92
N SER A 15 7.57 -9.50 -13.40
CA SER A 15 8.77 -9.57 -12.54
C SER A 15 8.96 -8.28 -11.73
N ALA A 16 8.74 -7.11 -12.34
CA ALA A 16 8.89 -5.79 -11.72
C ALA A 16 8.00 -5.66 -10.47
N LEU A 17 6.73 -6.08 -10.54
CA LEU A 17 5.83 -6.00 -9.39
C LEU A 17 6.13 -7.07 -8.33
N ILE A 18 6.63 -8.24 -8.72
CA ILE A 18 7.13 -9.22 -7.73
C ILE A 18 8.32 -8.63 -6.97
N TYR A 19 9.28 -8.00 -7.66
CA TYR A 19 10.40 -7.31 -7.00
C TYR A 19 9.91 -6.21 -6.06
N GLU A 20 8.98 -5.37 -6.50
CA GLU A 20 8.43 -4.29 -5.68
C GLU A 20 7.81 -4.83 -4.38
N ILE A 21 6.99 -5.88 -4.46
CA ILE A 21 6.36 -6.50 -3.28
C ILE A 21 7.41 -7.14 -2.36
N ILE A 22 8.39 -7.87 -2.91
CA ILE A 22 9.43 -8.53 -2.11
C ILE A 22 10.33 -7.50 -1.43
N TRP A 23 10.87 -6.54 -2.18
CA TRP A 23 11.71 -5.48 -1.63
C TRP A 23 10.94 -4.62 -0.63
N SER A 24 9.64 -4.39 -0.86
CA SER A 24 8.76 -3.74 0.11
C SER A 24 8.71 -4.50 1.43
N ARG A 25 8.56 -5.83 1.40
CA ARG A 25 8.59 -6.66 2.61
C ARG A 25 9.95 -6.65 3.28
N MET A 26 11.04 -6.75 2.52
CA MET A 26 12.41 -6.70 3.06
C MET A 26 12.71 -5.37 3.76
N LEU A 27 12.36 -4.25 3.11
CA LEU A 27 12.56 -2.92 3.66
C LEU A 27 11.59 -2.60 4.82
N THR A 28 10.39 -3.20 4.83
CA THR A 28 9.50 -3.12 6.00
C THR A 28 10.17 -3.71 7.24
N MET A 29 11.00 -4.75 7.12
CA MET A 29 11.76 -5.25 8.27
C MET A 29 12.86 -4.28 8.73
N VAL A 30 13.32 -3.37 7.87
CA VAL A 30 14.40 -2.41 8.18
C VAL A 30 13.86 -1.10 8.75
N PHE A 31 12.80 -0.59 8.12
CA PHE A 31 12.18 0.70 8.43
C PHE A 31 10.96 0.57 9.36
N GLY A 32 10.42 -0.64 9.55
CA GLY A 32 9.18 -0.91 10.27
C GLY A 32 7.92 -0.79 9.39
N ALA A 33 6.81 -1.39 9.85
CA ALA A 33 5.51 -1.36 9.18
C ALA A 33 4.76 -0.01 9.36
N SER A 34 5.31 1.08 8.80
CA SER A 34 4.74 2.43 8.86
C SER A 34 4.47 3.00 7.47
N VAL A 35 3.67 4.10 7.38
CA VAL A 35 3.53 4.82 6.09
C VAL A 35 4.89 5.30 5.58
N TYR A 36 5.79 5.70 6.48
CA TYR A 36 7.12 6.17 6.12
C TYR A 36 7.93 5.09 5.41
N GLY A 37 7.89 3.85 5.92
CA GLY A 37 8.54 2.71 5.26
C GLY A 37 8.02 2.52 3.84
N GLN A 38 6.70 2.47 3.65
CA GLN A 38 6.08 2.33 2.32
C GLN A 38 6.44 3.48 1.37
N SER A 39 6.39 4.73 1.84
CA SER A 39 6.77 5.90 1.04
C SER A 39 8.24 5.88 0.62
N ILE A 40 9.16 5.42 1.49
CA ILE A 40 10.58 5.26 1.15
C ILE A 40 10.76 4.20 0.07
N ILE A 41 10.11 3.04 0.22
CA ILE A 41 10.18 1.94 -0.74
C ILE A 41 9.72 2.40 -2.13
N LEU A 42 8.52 3.01 -2.19
CA LEU A 42 7.96 3.55 -3.43
C LEU A 42 8.88 4.61 -4.04
N THR A 43 9.48 5.47 -3.20
CA THR A 43 10.44 6.48 -3.65
C THR A 43 11.69 5.87 -4.27
N LEU A 44 12.27 4.83 -3.67
CA LEU A 44 13.45 4.16 -4.24
C LEU A 44 13.11 3.45 -5.56
N PHE A 45 11.96 2.77 -5.60
CA PHE A 45 11.52 2.07 -6.79
C PHE A 45 11.24 3.03 -7.95
N MET A 46 10.40 4.04 -7.70
CA MET A 46 10.04 5.07 -8.68
C MET A 46 11.19 6.01 -9.02
N GLY A 47 12.07 6.30 -8.06
CA GLY A 47 13.29 7.08 -8.27
C GLY A 47 14.17 6.46 -9.36
N GLY A 48 14.41 5.16 -9.28
CA GLY A 48 15.15 4.46 -10.33
C GLY A 48 14.41 4.47 -11.66
N LEU A 49 13.10 4.19 -11.69
CA LEU A 49 12.30 4.25 -12.92
C LEU A 49 12.39 5.62 -13.62
N ALA A 50 12.29 6.72 -12.85
CA ALA A 50 12.35 8.09 -13.36
C ALA A 50 13.74 8.44 -13.92
N ILE A 51 14.80 8.03 -13.21
CA ILE A 51 16.20 8.22 -13.65
C ILE A 51 16.44 7.40 -14.93
N GLY A 52 16.07 6.12 -14.91
CA GLY A 52 16.23 5.19 -16.03
C GLY A 52 15.52 5.66 -17.29
N SER A 53 14.27 6.10 -17.18
CA SER A 53 13.51 6.54 -18.35
C SER A 53 14.10 7.78 -19.02
N LYS A 54 14.66 8.70 -18.23
CA LYS A 54 15.33 9.91 -18.75
C LYS A 54 16.68 9.55 -19.38
N LEU A 55 17.49 8.74 -18.71
CA LEU A 55 18.81 8.32 -19.21
C LEU A 55 18.68 7.53 -20.52
N PHE A 56 17.82 6.51 -20.54
CA PHE A 56 17.65 5.64 -21.69
C PHE A 56 16.73 6.21 -22.76
N GLY A 57 15.88 7.20 -22.45
CA GLY A 57 15.18 7.99 -23.47
C GLY A 57 16.14 8.73 -24.41
N ASN A 58 17.24 9.26 -23.88
CA ASN A 58 18.27 9.88 -24.70
C ASN A 58 19.23 8.85 -25.32
N HIS A 59 19.68 7.86 -24.53
CA HIS A 59 20.59 6.82 -25.02
C HIS A 59 19.97 5.96 -26.13
N ALA A 60 18.66 5.66 -26.06
CA ALA A 60 17.98 4.89 -27.09
C ALA A 60 18.12 5.55 -28.47
N LYS A 61 18.18 6.88 -28.58
CA LYS A 61 18.29 7.59 -29.88
C LYS A 61 19.48 7.13 -30.71
N SER A 62 20.67 7.02 -30.10
CA SER A 62 21.91 6.69 -30.80
C SER A 62 22.14 5.19 -31.00
N VAL A 63 21.25 4.34 -30.49
CA VAL A 63 21.43 2.89 -30.52
C VAL A 63 20.88 2.29 -31.81
N ASN A 64 21.72 1.52 -32.51
CA ASN A 64 21.38 0.87 -33.79
C ASN A 64 20.46 -0.35 -33.64
N SER A 65 20.47 -1.00 -32.48
CA SER A 65 19.63 -2.17 -32.19
C SER A 65 18.93 -2.01 -30.84
N PRO A 66 17.73 -1.38 -30.81
CA PRO A 66 17.01 -1.13 -29.56
C PRO A 66 16.61 -2.43 -28.84
N ILE A 67 16.35 -3.51 -29.60
CA ILE A 67 16.05 -4.84 -29.02
C ILE A 67 17.24 -5.39 -28.22
N LYS A 68 18.48 -5.20 -28.71
CA LYS A 68 19.69 -5.62 -27.96
C LYS A 68 19.93 -4.77 -26.72
N LEU A 69 19.60 -3.47 -26.77
CA LEU A 69 19.62 -2.63 -25.57
C LEU A 69 18.57 -3.09 -24.56
N TYR A 70 17.35 -3.38 -25.00
CA TYR A 70 16.30 -3.93 -24.14
C TYR A 70 16.75 -5.23 -23.47
N ALA A 71 17.33 -6.17 -24.22
CA ALA A 71 17.88 -7.40 -23.66
C ALA A 71 18.90 -7.10 -22.55
N ARG A 72 19.87 -6.22 -22.79
CA ARG A 72 20.88 -5.84 -21.79
C ARG A 72 20.27 -5.22 -20.54
N LEU A 73 19.23 -4.40 -20.68
CA LEU A 73 18.52 -3.83 -19.54
C LEU A 73 17.89 -4.93 -18.68
N GLU A 74 17.22 -5.90 -19.29
CA GLU A 74 16.66 -7.06 -18.57
C GLU A 74 17.76 -7.89 -17.88
N GLY A 75 18.92 -8.06 -18.54
CA GLY A 75 20.10 -8.69 -17.94
C GLY A 75 20.65 -7.91 -16.74
N TYR A 76 20.65 -6.58 -16.80
CA TYR A 76 21.04 -5.74 -15.66
C TYR A 76 20.03 -5.81 -14.51
N VAL A 77 18.72 -5.86 -14.80
CA VAL A 77 17.71 -6.10 -13.77
C VAL A 77 18.00 -7.40 -13.02
N ALA A 78 18.23 -8.50 -13.75
CA ALA A 78 18.57 -9.78 -13.16
C ALA A 78 19.86 -9.73 -12.32
N LEU A 79 20.92 -9.15 -12.88
CA LEU A 79 22.24 -9.07 -12.24
C LEU A 79 22.19 -8.28 -10.93
N PHE A 80 21.56 -7.10 -10.95
CA PHE A 80 21.51 -6.21 -9.79
C PHE A 80 20.42 -6.57 -8.77
N ALA A 81 19.47 -7.44 -9.13
CA ALA A 81 18.56 -8.03 -8.16
C ALA A 81 19.25 -9.05 -7.23
N ILE A 82 20.34 -9.70 -7.67
CA ILE A 82 21.05 -10.71 -6.85
C ILE A 82 21.60 -10.12 -5.54
N PRO A 83 22.35 -8.99 -5.53
CA PRO A 83 22.84 -8.41 -4.28
C PRO A 83 21.75 -8.10 -3.24
N THR A 84 20.49 -7.95 -3.65
CA THR A 84 19.39 -7.61 -2.73
C THR A 84 19.14 -8.70 -1.68
N PHE A 85 19.55 -9.96 -1.90
CA PHE A 85 19.49 -11.03 -0.88
C PHE A 85 20.18 -10.65 0.44
N PHE A 86 21.27 -9.86 0.37
CA PHE A 86 22.07 -9.49 1.52
C PHE A 86 21.72 -8.09 2.08
N MET A 87 20.81 -7.37 1.43
CA MET A 87 20.51 -5.96 1.74
C MET A 87 20.09 -5.78 3.19
N THR A 88 19.17 -6.59 3.70
CA THR A 88 18.67 -6.48 5.07
C THR A 88 19.78 -6.79 6.08
N ASP A 89 20.55 -7.84 5.83
CA ASP A 89 21.61 -8.29 6.74
C ASP A 89 22.74 -7.27 6.84
N ILE A 90 23.10 -6.63 5.73
CA ILE A 90 24.10 -5.56 5.70
C ILE A 90 23.62 -4.33 6.49
N ILE A 91 22.36 -3.93 6.31
CA ILE A 91 21.80 -2.81 7.07
C ILE A 91 21.80 -3.15 8.57
N TYR A 92 21.38 -4.37 8.93
CA TYR A 92 21.39 -4.82 10.32
C TYR A 92 22.81 -4.90 10.90
N PHE A 93 23.79 -5.36 10.13
CA PHE A 93 25.19 -5.41 10.54
C PHE A 93 25.70 -4.02 10.96
N PHE A 94 25.51 -3.00 10.11
CA PHE A 94 25.90 -1.62 10.44
C PHE A 94 25.11 -1.05 11.62
N GLU A 95 23.83 -1.43 11.74
CA GLU A 95 22.98 -0.98 12.84
C GLU A 95 23.39 -1.58 14.19
N ILE A 96 23.87 -2.82 14.20
CA ILE A 96 24.43 -3.49 15.40
C ILE A 96 25.79 -2.87 15.76
N GLN A 97 26.68 -2.70 14.78
CA GLN A 97 28.03 -2.19 15.01
C GLN A 97 28.03 -0.76 15.58
N ASN A 98 27.11 0.10 15.14
CA ASN A 98 27.02 1.49 15.55
C ASN A 98 25.99 1.76 16.66
N ASN A 99 25.43 0.71 17.28
CA ASN A 99 24.25 0.73 18.19
C ASN A 99 22.95 1.29 17.57
N SER A 100 23.04 2.14 16.57
CA SER A 100 21.98 2.58 15.68
C SER A 100 22.58 3.23 14.44
N ILE A 101 21.84 3.19 13.34
CA ILE A 101 22.10 4.05 12.19
C ILE A 101 20.84 4.84 11.91
N ASP A 102 21.01 6.08 11.47
CA ASP A 102 19.89 6.95 11.17
C ASP A 102 19.14 6.50 9.90
N ILE A 103 17.93 7.03 9.72
CA ILE A 103 17.09 6.71 8.56
C ILE A 103 17.80 7.08 7.24
N PRO A 104 18.44 8.25 7.09
CA PRO A 104 19.21 8.59 5.89
C PRO A 104 20.26 7.54 5.50
N PHE A 105 21.02 7.01 6.45
CA PHE A 105 22.03 6.00 6.16
C PHE A 105 21.42 4.66 5.73
N LYS A 106 20.28 4.26 6.34
CA LYS A 106 19.53 3.08 5.87
C LYS A 106 19.02 3.25 4.44
N ILE A 107 18.51 4.44 4.11
CA ILE A 107 18.06 4.78 2.74
C ILE A 107 19.24 4.72 1.78
N PHE A 108 20.40 5.25 2.17
CA PHE A 108 21.61 5.21 1.36
C PHE A 108 22.01 3.76 1.01
N ILE A 109 22.08 2.87 2.00
CA ILE A 109 22.40 1.46 1.75
C ILE A 109 21.33 0.82 0.86
N ALA A 110 20.03 0.97 1.18
CA ALA A 110 18.94 0.43 0.38
C ALA A 110 18.99 0.94 -1.08
N SER A 111 19.39 2.20 -1.29
CA SER A 111 19.53 2.80 -2.62
C SER A 111 20.61 2.11 -3.45
N ILE A 112 21.74 1.72 -2.84
CA ILE A 112 22.82 0.99 -3.53
C ILE A 112 22.31 -0.34 -4.10
N PHE A 113 21.44 -1.03 -3.36
CA PHE A 113 20.91 -2.33 -3.76
C PHE A 113 19.74 -2.23 -4.75
N ILE A 114 18.84 -1.26 -4.58
CA ILE A 114 17.59 -1.21 -5.36
C ILE A 114 17.73 -0.36 -6.63
N LEU A 115 18.41 0.80 -6.56
CA LEU A 115 18.44 1.74 -7.69
C LEU A 115 19.02 1.16 -8.99
N PRO A 116 20.09 0.36 -9.00
CA PRO A 116 20.64 -0.15 -10.26
C PRO A 116 19.62 -0.98 -11.06
N SER A 117 18.88 -1.86 -10.38
CA SER A 117 17.82 -2.68 -10.98
C SER A 117 16.67 -1.81 -11.48
N THR A 118 16.21 -0.84 -10.67
CA THR A 118 15.05 -0.01 -11.01
C THR A 118 15.38 1.04 -12.08
N ILE A 119 16.62 1.53 -12.16
CA ILE A 119 17.14 2.33 -13.28
C ILE A 119 17.09 1.53 -14.58
N ALA A 120 17.51 0.26 -14.56
CA ALA A 120 17.43 -0.60 -15.72
C ALA A 120 15.97 -0.83 -16.15
N MET A 121 15.06 -1.11 -15.19
CA MET A 121 13.62 -1.20 -15.44
C MET A 121 13.06 0.08 -16.09
N GLY A 122 13.46 1.26 -15.61
CA GLY A 122 13.01 2.55 -16.15
C GLY A 122 13.38 2.78 -17.61
N GLY A 123 14.48 2.18 -18.05
CA GLY A 123 14.94 2.28 -19.44
C GLY A 123 14.21 1.37 -20.42
N THR A 124 13.46 0.37 -19.95
CA THR A 124 12.80 -0.63 -20.81
C THR A 124 11.73 0.01 -21.71
N PHE A 125 10.88 0.88 -21.14
CA PHE A 125 9.78 1.54 -21.86
C PHE A 125 10.27 2.40 -23.05
N PRO A 126 11.15 3.41 -22.88
CA PRO A 126 11.61 4.22 -24.01
C PRO A 126 12.38 3.40 -25.05
N THR A 127 13.12 2.36 -24.62
CA THR A 127 13.86 1.48 -25.53
C THR A 127 12.93 0.65 -26.40
N LEU A 128 11.88 0.06 -25.81
CA LEU A 128 10.88 -0.71 -26.55
C LEU A 128 9.99 0.17 -27.42
N PHE A 129 9.70 1.40 -26.98
CA PHE A 129 9.02 2.37 -27.83
C PHE A 129 9.82 2.60 -29.12
N LYS A 130 11.13 2.84 -29.03
CA LYS A 130 12.00 2.93 -30.22
C LYS A 130 11.94 1.69 -31.11
N ALA A 131 11.95 0.50 -30.49
CA ALA A 131 11.94 -0.76 -31.24
C ALA A 131 10.63 -1.01 -32.00
N LEU A 132 9.52 -0.44 -31.54
CA LEU A 132 8.19 -0.64 -32.12
C LEU A 132 7.72 0.53 -32.99
N SER A 133 8.29 1.73 -32.82
CA SER A 133 7.97 2.89 -33.66
C SER A 133 8.69 2.79 -35.01
N ASP A 134 7.89 2.74 -36.08
CA ASP A 134 8.38 2.75 -37.46
C ASP A 134 8.39 4.19 -37.97
N HIS A 135 9.56 4.83 -37.95
CA HIS A 135 9.72 6.25 -38.33
C HIS A 135 9.39 6.54 -39.81
N LYS A 136 9.10 5.53 -40.63
CA LYS A 136 8.85 5.69 -42.06
C LYS A 136 7.38 5.67 -42.49
N GLN A 137 6.42 5.15 -41.70
CA GLN A 137 5.02 5.09 -42.14
C GLN A 137 4.02 5.20 -40.96
N ASN A 138 3.24 6.29 -40.96
CA ASN A 138 2.03 6.58 -40.18
C ASN A 138 2.18 7.13 -38.75
N HIS A 139 1.87 8.42 -38.59
CA HIS A 139 1.63 9.13 -37.31
C HIS A 139 0.63 8.43 -36.35
N ASN A 140 -0.17 7.49 -36.85
CA ASN A 140 -1.18 6.77 -36.06
C ASN A 140 -0.59 5.64 -35.19
N SER A 141 0.65 5.17 -35.44
CA SER A 141 1.24 4.05 -34.72
C SER A 141 1.80 4.40 -33.34
N ASP A 142 2.23 5.64 -33.11
CA ASP A 142 2.96 5.99 -31.87
C ASP A 142 2.08 5.95 -30.62
N MET A 143 0.89 6.54 -30.68
CA MET A 143 -0.05 6.47 -29.54
C MET A 143 -0.55 5.03 -29.33
N VAL A 144 -0.72 4.27 -30.41
CA VAL A 144 -1.08 2.84 -30.35
C VAL A 144 0.02 2.03 -29.67
N ASN A 145 1.29 2.31 -30.00
CA ASN A 145 2.46 1.67 -29.40
C ASN A 145 2.61 2.05 -27.92
N ILE A 146 2.48 3.34 -27.56
CA ILE A 146 2.51 3.80 -26.16
C ILE A 146 1.40 3.12 -25.35
N SER A 147 0.16 3.14 -25.86
CA SER A 147 -0.98 2.51 -25.19
C SER A 147 -0.80 0.99 -25.06
N ASN A 148 -0.30 0.30 -26.08
CA ASN A 148 -0.06 -1.15 -26.03
C ASN A 148 1.05 -1.50 -25.03
N LEU A 149 2.18 -0.80 -25.09
CA LEU A 149 3.31 -1.01 -24.18
C LEU A 149 2.87 -0.79 -22.74
N TYR A 150 2.21 0.33 -22.46
CA TYR A 150 1.69 0.63 -21.13
C TYR A 150 0.69 -0.45 -20.68
N PHE A 151 -0.34 -0.75 -21.49
CA PHE A 151 -1.33 -1.78 -21.16
C PHE A 151 -0.71 -3.15 -20.85
N ILE A 152 0.23 -3.62 -21.68
CA ILE A 152 0.79 -4.98 -21.58
C ILE A 152 1.71 -5.12 -20.37
N ASN A 153 2.55 -4.12 -20.11
CA ASN A 153 3.38 -4.09 -18.91
C ASN A 153 2.53 -4.00 -17.64
N THR A 154 1.51 -3.14 -17.65
CA THR A 154 0.59 -2.98 -16.51
C THR A 154 -0.30 -4.22 -16.32
N LEU A 155 -0.62 -4.96 -17.37
CA LEU A 155 -1.28 -6.28 -17.27
C LEU A 155 -0.36 -7.34 -16.68
N GLY A 156 0.91 -7.35 -17.08
CA GLY A 156 1.95 -8.20 -16.48
C GLY A 156 2.08 -7.97 -14.98
N ALA A 157 2.17 -6.70 -14.60
CA ALA A 157 2.17 -6.22 -13.22
C ALA A 157 1.00 -6.76 -12.38
N LEU A 158 -0.23 -6.74 -12.92
CA LEU A 158 -1.42 -7.31 -12.25
C LEU A 158 -1.27 -8.80 -11.96
N CYS A 159 -0.80 -9.56 -12.94
CA CYS A 159 -0.56 -10.98 -12.76
C CYS A 159 0.58 -11.23 -11.77
N GLY A 160 1.60 -10.37 -11.76
CA GLY A 160 2.68 -10.38 -10.76
C GLY A 160 2.16 -10.20 -9.34
N ILE A 161 1.22 -9.28 -9.11
CA ILE A 161 0.60 -9.08 -7.78
C ILE A 161 -0.12 -10.33 -7.30
N VAL A 162 -0.99 -10.90 -8.15
CA VAL A 162 -1.75 -12.11 -7.80
C VAL A 162 -0.81 -13.29 -7.57
N LEU A 163 0.13 -13.50 -8.48
CA LEU A 163 1.11 -14.58 -8.40
C LEU A 163 1.94 -14.45 -7.11
N CYS A 164 2.51 -13.28 -6.84
CA CYS A 164 3.34 -13.02 -5.66
C CYS A 164 2.56 -13.24 -4.36
N SER A 165 1.41 -12.59 -4.21
CA SER A 165 0.69 -12.53 -2.94
C SER A 165 -0.06 -13.81 -2.59
N TYR A 166 -0.61 -14.52 -3.58
CA TYR A 166 -1.40 -15.73 -3.35
C TYR A 166 -0.63 -17.03 -3.54
N PHE A 167 0.50 -17.01 -4.26
CA PHE A 167 1.24 -18.23 -4.58
C PHE A 167 2.70 -18.17 -4.15
N LEU A 168 3.49 -17.20 -4.64
CA LEU A 168 4.93 -17.24 -4.41
C LEU A 168 5.29 -17.04 -2.94
N LEU A 169 4.73 -16.01 -2.30
CA LEU A 169 5.07 -15.74 -0.91
C LEU A 169 4.53 -16.79 0.07
N PRO A 170 3.26 -17.27 -0.04
CA PRO A 170 2.77 -18.31 0.85
C PRO A 170 3.48 -19.67 0.69
N TYR A 171 3.82 -20.09 -0.54
CA TYR A 171 4.36 -21.43 -0.79
C TYR A 171 5.88 -21.49 -0.91
N LEU A 172 6.50 -20.47 -1.51
CA LEU A 172 7.95 -20.46 -1.79
C LEU A 172 8.73 -19.54 -0.84
N GLY A 173 8.07 -18.59 -0.19
CA GLY A 173 8.72 -17.56 0.64
C GLY A 173 9.45 -16.51 -0.20
N MET A 174 9.98 -15.46 0.46
CA MET A 174 10.57 -14.31 -0.23
C MET A 174 11.78 -14.66 -1.09
N THR A 175 12.71 -15.48 -0.58
CA THR A 175 13.97 -15.82 -1.26
C THR A 175 13.72 -16.52 -2.60
N ASN A 176 12.92 -17.58 -2.61
CA ASN A 176 12.63 -18.33 -3.82
C ASN A 176 11.77 -17.54 -4.80
N SER A 177 10.87 -16.68 -4.29
CA SER A 177 10.11 -15.75 -5.12
C SER A 177 11.04 -14.78 -5.88
N LEU A 178 12.07 -14.28 -5.19
CA LEU A 178 13.07 -13.38 -5.78
C LEU A 178 13.91 -14.09 -6.84
N ILE A 179 14.36 -15.33 -6.57
CA ILE A 179 15.08 -16.17 -7.53
C ILE A 179 14.24 -16.38 -8.80
N MET A 180 12.95 -16.65 -8.66
CA MET A 180 12.08 -16.88 -9.81
C MET A 180 11.92 -15.63 -10.68
N SER A 181 11.81 -14.44 -10.08
CA SER A 181 11.81 -13.19 -10.83
C SER A 181 13.13 -12.97 -11.58
N ILE A 182 14.27 -13.21 -10.93
CA ILE A 182 15.60 -13.11 -11.56
C ILE A 182 15.67 -14.04 -12.77
N PHE A 183 15.20 -15.27 -12.63
CA PHE A 183 15.19 -16.25 -13.69
C PHE A 183 14.36 -15.78 -14.90
N VAL A 184 13.19 -15.17 -14.68
CA VAL A 184 12.37 -14.59 -15.76
C VAL A 184 13.15 -13.52 -16.54
N ASN A 185 13.81 -12.58 -15.87
CA ASN A 185 14.60 -11.55 -16.57
C ASN A 185 15.81 -12.13 -17.30
N VAL A 186 16.47 -13.17 -16.74
CA VAL A 186 17.56 -13.89 -17.43
C VAL A 186 17.06 -14.56 -18.72
N LEU A 187 15.87 -15.17 -18.70
CA LEU A 187 15.28 -15.78 -19.89
C LEU A 187 14.99 -14.74 -20.98
N ILE A 188 14.44 -13.56 -20.59
CA ILE A 188 14.19 -12.46 -21.53
C ILE A 188 15.51 -11.97 -22.14
N PHE A 189 16.53 -11.75 -21.30
CA PHE A 189 17.88 -11.37 -21.75
C PHE A 189 18.43 -12.38 -22.75
N ALA A 190 18.48 -13.67 -22.39
CA ALA A 190 19.05 -14.71 -23.22
C ALA A 190 18.32 -14.80 -24.58
N TYR A 191 16.98 -14.76 -24.57
CA TYR A 191 16.18 -14.86 -25.79
C TYR A 191 16.48 -13.73 -26.79
N PHE A 192 16.46 -12.47 -26.37
CA PHE A 192 16.68 -11.34 -27.29
C PHE A 192 18.16 -11.06 -27.58
N TYR A 193 19.06 -11.38 -26.66
CA TYR A 193 20.49 -11.16 -26.88
C TYR A 193 21.05 -12.12 -27.94
N LEU A 194 20.53 -13.36 -27.98
CA LEU A 194 20.90 -14.38 -28.96
C LEU A 194 20.29 -14.14 -30.35
N GLN A 195 19.29 -13.26 -30.49
CA GLN A 195 18.73 -12.94 -31.79
C GLN A 195 19.68 -12.05 -32.62
N PRO A 196 19.69 -12.24 -33.95
CA PRO A 196 20.46 -11.37 -34.84
C PRO A 196 20.02 -9.91 -34.65
N ALA A 197 21.00 -8.99 -34.68
CA ALA A 197 20.71 -7.57 -34.53
C ALA A 197 19.85 -7.12 -35.71
N VAL A 198 18.59 -6.77 -35.43
CA VAL A 198 17.81 -5.96 -36.37
C VAL A 198 18.38 -4.54 -36.27
N ILE A 199 19.10 -4.14 -37.32
CA ILE A 199 19.66 -2.79 -37.43
C ILE A 199 18.54 -1.90 -37.94
N THR A 200 18.04 -1.01 -37.09
CA THR A 200 17.24 0.11 -37.56
C THR A 200 18.20 1.08 -38.27
N PRO A 201 17.96 1.44 -39.53
CA PRO A 201 18.83 2.38 -40.24
C PRO A 201 18.91 3.69 -39.43
N PRO A 202 20.11 4.31 -39.32
CA PRO A 202 20.26 5.58 -38.65
C PRO A 202 19.30 6.60 -39.29
N GLU A 203 18.62 7.41 -38.47
CA GLU A 203 17.84 8.53 -38.99
C GLU A 203 18.73 9.36 -39.92
N SER A 204 18.32 9.51 -41.18
CA SER A 204 19.00 10.40 -42.12
C SER A 204 19.05 11.80 -41.54
N ASP A 205 20.20 12.45 -41.66
CA ASP A 205 20.62 13.74 -41.07
C ASP A 205 19.72 14.98 -41.37
N ILE A 206 18.52 14.79 -41.91
CA ILE A 206 17.60 15.84 -42.39
C ILE A 206 16.90 16.61 -41.23
N SER A 207 16.95 16.13 -39.99
CA SER A 207 16.22 16.74 -38.85
C SER A 207 17.09 17.43 -37.78
N LYS A 208 18.36 17.75 -38.07
CA LYS A 208 19.31 18.33 -37.09
C LYS A 208 19.04 19.79 -36.64
N THR A 209 17.98 20.47 -37.08
CA THR A 209 17.86 21.94 -36.89
C THR A 209 16.66 22.48 -36.10
N SER A 210 15.83 21.65 -35.45
CA SER A 210 14.87 22.18 -34.45
C SER A 210 14.93 21.41 -33.15
N LYS A 211 15.35 22.07 -32.06
CA LYS A 211 15.12 21.57 -30.69
C LYS A 211 13.63 21.23 -30.59
N ASP A 212 13.30 19.97 -30.31
CA ASP A 212 11.91 19.58 -30.08
C ASP A 212 11.33 20.48 -28.98
N GLU A 213 10.36 21.31 -29.34
CA GLU A 213 9.72 22.16 -28.34
C GLU A 213 8.83 21.29 -27.46
N ILE A 214 9.18 21.23 -26.17
CA ILE A 214 8.43 20.49 -25.16
C ILE A 214 7.31 21.38 -24.63
N SER A 215 6.12 20.81 -24.42
CA SER A 215 5.01 21.50 -23.78
C SER A 215 5.15 21.48 -22.25
N TYR A 216 5.60 22.59 -21.66
CA TYR A 216 5.70 22.72 -20.20
C TYR A 216 4.36 22.50 -19.48
N LYS A 217 3.24 22.92 -20.10
CA LYS A 217 1.90 22.68 -19.54
C LYS A 217 1.59 21.19 -19.42
N ALA A 218 1.91 20.41 -20.46
CA ALA A 218 1.73 18.97 -20.43
C ALA A 218 2.67 18.29 -19.43
N LEU A 219 3.91 18.77 -19.27
CA LEU A 219 4.83 18.27 -18.25
C LEU A 219 4.32 18.54 -16.82
N ILE A 220 3.84 19.74 -16.53
CA ILE A 220 3.27 20.06 -15.20
C ILE A 220 2.04 19.18 -14.94
N ALA A 221 1.18 18.98 -15.95
CA ALA A 221 0.04 18.08 -15.83
C ALA A 221 0.46 16.61 -15.62
N LEU A 222 1.53 16.14 -16.27
CA LEU A 222 2.11 14.81 -16.02
C LEU A 222 2.62 14.69 -14.59
N PHE A 223 3.34 15.70 -14.09
CA PHE A 223 3.79 15.74 -12.71
C PHE A 223 2.61 15.65 -11.73
N LEU A 224 1.58 16.48 -11.92
CA LEU A 224 0.37 16.48 -11.09
C LEU A 224 -0.40 15.15 -11.20
N SER A 225 -0.48 14.57 -12.39
CA SER A 225 -1.11 13.26 -12.61
C SER A 225 -0.38 12.15 -11.84
N GLY A 226 0.96 12.13 -11.92
CA GLY A 226 1.79 11.18 -11.19
C GLY A 226 1.70 11.37 -9.67
N PHE A 227 1.73 12.62 -9.20
CA PHE A 227 1.52 12.96 -7.80
C PHE A 227 0.17 12.43 -7.29
N ASN A 228 -0.89 12.69 -8.06
CA ASN A 228 -2.23 12.30 -7.69
C ASN A 228 -2.41 10.77 -7.68
N THR A 229 -1.76 10.07 -8.61
CA THR A 229 -1.72 8.60 -8.67
C THR A 229 -1.23 8.00 -7.36
N MET A 230 -0.08 8.46 -6.85
CA MET A 230 0.46 7.96 -5.56
C MET A 230 -0.31 8.44 -4.34
N LEU A 231 -0.87 9.64 -4.39
CA LEU A 231 -1.74 10.13 -3.33
C LEU A 231 -2.95 9.19 -3.15
N TYR A 232 -3.62 8.83 -4.25
CA TYR A 232 -4.76 7.92 -4.23
C TYR A 232 -4.38 6.55 -3.70
N GLU A 233 -3.29 5.97 -4.20
CA GLU A 233 -2.83 4.64 -3.79
C GLU A 233 -2.60 4.57 -2.27
N LEU A 234 -1.84 5.53 -1.71
CA LEU A 234 -1.58 5.58 -0.27
C LEU A 234 -2.85 5.89 0.53
N SER A 235 -3.69 6.81 0.07
CA SER A 235 -4.88 7.22 0.81
C SER A 235 -5.95 6.14 0.81
N TRP A 236 -6.15 5.41 -0.28
CA TRP A 236 -7.05 4.25 -0.34
C TRP A 236 -6.52 3.06 0.43
N SER A 237 -5.22 2.78 0.38
CA SER A 237 -4.63 1.72 1.22
C SER A 237 -4.94 1.92 2.70
N ARG A 238 -5.07 3.18 3.16
CA ARG A 238 -5.46 3.53 4.52
C ARG A 238 -6.98 3.56 4.73
N ALA A 239 -7.72 4.25 3.86
CA ALA A 239 -9.17 4.40 3.99
C ALA A 239 -9.93 3.08 3.90
N LEU A 240 -9.46 2.13 3.11
CA LEU A 240 -10.19 0.87 2.86
C LEU A 240 -9.84 -0.24 3.86
N ASN A 241 -8.75 -0.09 4.63
CA ASN A 241 -8.46 -0.99 5.75
C ASN A 241 -9.61 -1.01 6.78
N PHE A 242 -10.34 0.10 6.91
CA PHE A 242 -11.53 0.18 7.76
C PHE A 242 -12.68 -0.71 7.30
N SER A 243 -12.74 -1.16 6.04
CA SER A 243 -13.86 -1.98 5.51
C SER A 243 -13.45 -3.40 5.14
N PHE A 244 -12.18 -3.62 4.83
CA PHE A 244 -11.68 -4.93 4.38
C PHE A 244 -10.62 -5.52 5.33
N GLY A 245 -10.19 -4.75 6.33
CA GLY A 245 -9.13 -5.13 7.25
C GLY A 245 -7.73 -4.83 6.71
N SER A 246 -6.73 -4.89 7.58
CA SER A 246 -5.32 -4.59 7.28
C SER A 246 -4.53 -5.83 6.81
N SER A 247 -5.17 -6.71 6.03
CA SER A 247 -4.52 -7.97 5.62
C SER A 247 -3.48 -7.77 4.51
N THR A 248 -2.49 -8.67 4.44
CA THR A 248 -1.52 -8.66 3.33
C THR A 248 -2.17 -8.89 1.96
N PHE A 249 -3.31 -9.57 1.91
CA PHE A 249 -4.10 -9.79 0.70
C PHE A 249 -4.87 -8.53 0.28
N THR A 250 -5.55 -7.87 1.21
CA THR A 250 -6.32 -6.64 0.96
C THR A 250 -5.45 -5.55 0.34
N PHE A 251 -4.25 -5.33 0.87
CA PHE A 251 -3.28 -4.41 0.26
C PHE A 251 -3.00 -4.76 -1.22
N SER A 252 -2.79 -6.04 -1.51
CA SER A 252 -2.54 -6.53 -2.87
C SER A 252 -3.76 -6.34 -3.77
N LEU A 253 -4.98 -6.55 -3.26
CA LEU A 253 -6.23 -6.36 -4.00
C LEU A 253 -6.53 -4.88 -4.29
N ILE A 254 -6.14 -3.96 -3.40
CA ILE A 254 -6.23 -2.51 -3.64
C ILE A 254 -5.33 -2.11 -4.81
N ILE A 255 -4.03 -2.50 -4.76
CA ILE A 255 -3.09 -2.22 -5.86
C ILE A 255 -3.57 -2.88 -7.15
N PHE A 256 -4.02 -4.14 -7.10
CA PHE A 256 -4.58 -4.84 -8.24
C PHE A 256 -5.74 -4.06 -8.87
N SER A 257 -6.71 -3.62 -8.08
CA SER A 257 -7.89 -2.89 -8.58
C SER A 257 -7.51 -1.55 -9.20
N PHE A 258 -6.51 -0.88 -8.63
CA PHE A 258 -5.98 0.37 -9.14
C PHE A 258 -5.26 0.19 -10.49
N ILE A 259 -4.30 -0.72 -10.56
CA ILE A 259 -3.53 -1.03 -11.76
C ILE A 259 -4.45 -1.60 -12.88
N PHE A 260 -5.52 -2.31 -12.50
CA PHE A 260 -6.53 -2.81 -13.43
C PHE A 260 -7.27 -1.66 -14.12
N GLY A 261 -7.72 -0.66 -13.34
CA GLY A 261 -8.29 0.56 -13.89
C GLY A 261 -7.32 1.28 -14.82
N LEU A 262 -6.07 1.53 -14.38
CA LEU A 262 -5.05 2.20 -15.19
C LEU A 262 -4.83 1.50 -16.54
N SER A 263 -4.75 0.17 -16.54
CA SER A 263 -4.57 -0.66 -17.73
C SER A 263 -5.71 -0.47 -18.73
N LEU A 264 -6.96 -0.61 -18.25
CA LEU A 264 -8.15 -0.46 -19.09
C LEU A 264 -8.27 0.96 -19.66
N GLY A 265 -7.90 1.98 -18.88
CA GLY A 265 -7.89 3.37 -19.32
C GLY A 265 -6.96 3.62 -20.49
N ALA A 266 -5.71 3.13 -20.39
CA ALA A 266 -4.72 3.25 -21.45
C ALA A 266 -5.13 2.49 -22.73
N LEU A 267 -5.74 1.31 -22.57
CA LEU A 267 -6.28 0.52 -23.69
C LEU A 267 -7.45 1.22 -24.37
N TYR A 268 -8.35 1.86 -23.60
CA TYR A 268 -9.52 2.56 -24.13
C TYR A 268 -9.13 3.71 -25.07
N VAL A 269 -8.06 4.42 -24.73
CA VAL A 269 -7.60 5.57 -25.52
C VAL A 269 -6.86 5.14 -26.78
N LYS A 270 -6.35 3.90 -26.87
CA LYS A 270 -5.59 3.38 -28.03
C LYS A 270 -6.19 3.74 -29.40
N LYS A 271 -7.52 3.62 -29.56
CA LYS A 271 -8.22 3.88 -30.84
C LYS A 271 -8.52 5.37 -31.12
N LYS A 272 -8.15 6.27 -30.19
CA LYS A 272 -8.40 7.71 -30.28
C LYS A 272 -7.20 8.49 -30.83
N SER A 273 -6.23 7.81 -31.44
CA SER A 273 -4.96 8.36 -31.93
C SER A 273 -5.15 9.41 -33.02
N GLU A 274 -6.15 9.22 -33.86
CA GLU A 274 -6.50 10.04 -35.03
C GLU A 274 -7.15 11.39 -34.67
N LEU A 275 -7.45 11.63 -33.39
CA LEU A 275 -8.11 12.86 -33.00
C LEU A 275 -7.17 14.09 -33.12
N PRO A 276 -7.69 15.24 -33.60
CA PRO A 276 -6.99 16.51 -33.55
C PRO A 276 -6.57 16.89 -32.12
N HIS A 277 -5.51 17.71 -32.02
CA HIS A 277 -4.93 18.12 -30.73
C HIS A 277 -5.95 18.77 -29.77
N ASP A 278 -6.87 19.58 -30.30
CA ASP A 278 -7.92 20.23 -29.49
C ASP A 278 -8.93 19.21 -28.93
N ARG A 279 -9.27 18.17 -29.71
CA ARG A 279 -10.14 17.08 -29.22
C ARG A 279 -9.43 16.21 -28.18
N LYS A 280 -8.11 16.00 -28.30
CA LYS A 280 -7.29 15.31 -27.29
C LYS A 280 -7.27 16.09 -25.98
N THR A 281 -7.11 17.41 -26.06
CA THR A 281 -7.18 18.33 -24.91
C THR A 281 -8.55 18.23 -24.21
N GLY A 282 -9.64 18.30 -24.97
CA GLY A 282 -11.00 18.15 -24.44
C GLY A 282 -11.25 16.78 -23.78
N LEU A 283 -10.69 15.70 -24.34
CA LEU A 283 -10.77 14.36 -23.73
C LEU A 283 -10.04 14.27 -22.40
N ILE A 284 -8.87 14.90 -22.26
CA ILE A 284 -8.19 14.94 -20.97
C ILE A 284 -9.07 15.65 -19.95
N CYS A 285 -9.62 16.82 -20.28
CA CYS A 285 -10.52 17.55 -19.39
C CYS A 285 -11.74 16.72 -18.99
N ASP A 286 -12.35 16.00 -19.94
CA ASP A 286 -13.48 15.08 -19.69
C ASP A 286 -13.08 13.92 -18.75
N PHE A 287 -11.92 13.30 -18.96
CA PHE A 287 -11.42 12.25 -18.06
C PHE A 287 -11.13 12.77 -16.66
N GLN A 288 -10.50 13.93 -16.52
CA GLN A 288 -10.25 14.54 -15.21
C GLN A 288 -11.56 14.88 -14.49
N LEU A 289 -12.57 15.37 -15.21
CA LEU A 289 -13.90 15.62 -14.65
C LEU A 289 -14.58 14.33 -14.16
N LYS A 290 -14.50 13.26 -14.96
CA LYS A 290 -15.05 11.96 -14.56
C LYS A 290 -14.28 11.33 -13.40
N ALA A 291 -12.97 11.55 -13.30
CA ALA A 291 -12.18 11.16 -12.14
C ALA A 291 -12.63 11.90 -10.87
N ILE A 292 -12.95 13.20 -10.97
CA ILE A 292 -13.54 13.97 -9.86
C ILE A 292 -14.88 13.37 -9.44
N ILE A 293 -15.80 13.13 -10.39
CA ILE A 293 -17.11 12.54 -10.09
C ILE A 293 -16.95 11.16 -9.43
N ALA A 294 -16.09 10.30 -9.97
CA ALA A 294 -15.83 8.99 -9.40
C ALA A 294 -15.20 9.06 -8.00
N SER A 295 -14.34 10.04 -7.74
CA SER A 295 -13.75 10.27 -6.40
C SER A 295 -14.78 10.78 -5.40
N SER A 296 -15.69 11.64 -5.84
CA SER A 296 -16.83 12.10 -5.04
C SER A 296 -17.79 10.95 -4.69
N ILE A 297 -18.06 10.06 -5.65
CA ILE A 297 -18.84 8.84 -5.42
C ILE A 297 -18.11 7.92 -4.44
N PHE A 298 -16.79 7.75 -4.59
CA PHE A 298 -15.97 7.00 -3.63
C PHE A 298 -16.18 7.52 -2.21
N LEU A 299 -16.01 8.83 -1.99
CA LEU A 299 -16.14 9.44 -0.66
C LEU A 299 -17.54 9.25 -0.05
N PHE A 300 -18.57 9.26 -0.90
CA PHE A 300 -19.94 8.97 -0.47
C PHE A 300 -20.17 7.49 -0.13
N LEU A 301 -19.61 6.58 -0.93
CA LEU A 301 -19.77 5.14 -0.72
C LEU A 301 -18.90 4.62 0.43
N SER A 302 -17.73 5.22 0.66
CA SER A 302 -16.78 4.75 1.67
C SER A 302 -17.32 4.82 3.08
N SER A 303 -18.22 5.76 3.39
CA SER A 303 -18.91 5.82 4.69
C SER A 303 -19.89 4.66 4.90
N LYS A 304 -20.39 4.05 3.82
CA LYS A 304 -21.35 2.94 3.86
C LYS A 304 -20.68 1.58 3.64
N LEU A 305 -19.48 1.59 3.11
CA LEU A 305 -18.75 0.39 2.70
C LEU A 305 -18.58 -0.62 3.83
N PRO A 306 -18.26 -0.21 5.07
CA PRO A 306 -18.24 -1.12 6.20
C PRO A 306 -19.51 -1.94 6.41
N LEU A 307 -20.68 -1.29 6.35
CA LEU A 307 -21.97 -1.92 6.57
C LEU A 307 -22.29 -2.90 5.44
N ILE A 308 -21.95 -2.54 4.20
CA ILE A 308 -22.12 -3.41 3.03
C ILE A 308 -21.25 -4.66 3.17
N THR A 309 -19.97 -4.48 3.49
CA THR A 309 -19.03 -5.58 3.65
C THR A 309 -19.45 -6.50 4.80
N ASP A 310 -19.93 -5.96 5.92
CA ASP A 310 -20.37 -6.77 7.06
C ASP A 310 -21.59 -7.64 6.71
N LEU A 311 -22.61 -7.08 6.07
CA LEU A 311 -23.76 -7.85 5.59
C LEU A 311 -23.30 -8.99 4.67
N ILE A 312 -22.42 -8.69 3.71
CA ILE A 312 -21.89 -9.70 2.80
C ILE A 312 -21.14 -10.79 3.58
N PHE A 313 -20.22 -10.43 4.47
CA PHE A 313 -19.39 -11.40 5.21
C PHE A 313 -20.20 -12.23 6.21
N GLN A 314 -21.24 -11.68 6.84
CA GLN A 314 -22.08 -12.41 7.79
C GLN A 314 -22.96 -13.46 7.11
N TYR A 315 -23.55 -13.14 5.95
CA TYR A 315 -24.44 -14.06 5.24
C TYR A 315 -23.69 -15.00 4.28
N SER A 316 -22.48 -14.62 3.88
CA SER A 316 -21.66 -15.48 3.05
C SER A 316 -21.05 -16.60 3.90
N LYS A 317 -21.62 -17.81 3.84
CA LYS A 317 -20.89 -19.06 4.18
C LYS A 317 -19.79 -19.35 3.13
N ALA A 318 -19.12 -18.30 2.65
CA ALA A 318 -18.22 -18.34 1.51
C ALA A 318 -16.85 -18.83 1.95
N SER A 319 -16.26 -19.70 1.13
CA SER A 319 -14.85 -20.09 1.26
C SER A 319 -13.92 -18.88 1.13
N PHE A 320 -12.70 -18.96 1.67
CA PHE A 320 -11.66 -17.92 1.59
C PHE A 320 -11.55 -17.27 0.21
N ILE A 321 -11.49 -18.08 -0.86
CA ILE A 321 -11.41 -17.60 -2.25
C ILE A 321 -12.64 -16.80 -2.65
N LYS A 322 -13.85 -17.24 -2.29
CA LYS A 322 -15.10 -16.55 -2.64
C LYS A 322 -15.18 -15.19 -1.95
N LEU A 323 -14.70 -15.10 -0.70
CA LEU A 323 -14.62 -13.84 0.02
C LEU A 323 -13.69 -12.85 -0.66
N HIS A 324 -12.48 -13.28 -1.04
CA HIS A 324 -11.53 -12.40 -1.73
C HIS A 324 -12.00 -12.04 -3.15
N LEU A 325 -12.74 -12.91 -3.83
CA LEU A 325 -13.39 -12.59 -5.11
C LEU A 325 -14.48 -11.52 -4.95
N ILE A 326 -15.25 -11.56 -3.86
CA ILE A 326 -16.24 -10.52 -3.57
C ILE A 326 -15.52 -9.21 -3.20
N GLU A 327 -14.50 -9.28 -2.34
CA GLU A 327 -13.67 -8.14 -1.95
C GLU A 327 -13.06 -7.44 -3.17
N VAL A 328 -12.37 -8.17 -4.05
CA VAL A 328 -11.77 -7.58 -5.25
C VAL A 328 -12.84 -7.02 -6.19
N SER A 329 -14.03 -7.64 -6.29
CA SER A 329 -15.12 -7.12 -7.12
C SER A 329 -15.60 -5.76 -6.61
N ILE A 330 -15.76 -5.62 -5.29
CA ILE A 330 -16.16 -4.35 -4.67
C ILE A 330 -15.05 -3.31 -4.85
N LEU A 331 -13.78 -3.69 -4.61
CA LEU A 331 -12.64 -2.80 -4.81
C LEU A 331 -12.52 -2.33 -6.26
N ILE A 332 -12.74 -3.20 -7.26
CA ILE A 332 -12.77 -2.82 -8.68
C ILE A 332 -13.88 -1.79 -8.92
N ILE A 333 -15.10 -2.02 -8.42
CA ILE A 333 -16.23 -1.09 -8.61
C ILE A 333 -15.91 0.30 -8.04
N ILE A 334 -15.18 0.35 -6.93
CA ILE A 334 -14.94 1.58 -6.16
C ILE A 334 -13.68 2.33 -6.63
N ILE A 335 -12.59 1.61 -6.94
CA ILE A 335 -11.27 2.17 -7.25
C ILE A 335 -11.05 2.30 -8.76
N ALA A 336 -11.41 1.25 -9.53
CA ALA A 336 -11.05 1.18 -10.94
C ALA A 336 -11.62 2.33 -11.78
N PRO A 337 -12.81 2.92 -11.52
CA PRO A 337 -13.30 4.06 -12.29
C PRO A 337 -12.37 5.28 -12.24
N VAL A 338 -11.89 5.68 -11.05
CA VAL A 338 -10.96 6.82 -10.92
C VAL A 338 -9.64 6.49 -11.61
N ALA A 339 -9.10 5.29 -11.34
CA ALA A 339 -7.85 4.82 -11.92
C ALA A 339 -7.93 4.71 -13.46
N PHE A 340 -9.07 4.31 -14.00
CA PHE A 340 -9.32 4.25 -15.44
C PHE A 340 -9.15 5.62 -16.09
N TYR A 341 -9.73 6.67 -15.52
CA TYR A 341 -9.62 8.01 -16.09
C TYR A 341 -8.21 8.59 -15.96
N ILE A 342 -7.49 8.28 -14.88
CA ILE A 342 -6.07 8.60 -14.73
C ILE A 342 -5.24 7.87 -15.80
N GLY A 343 -5.43 6.57 -15.96
CA GLY A 343 -4.70 5.74 -16.92
C GLY A 343 -5.00 6.10 -18.37
N ALA A 344 -6.21 6.57 -18.67
CA ALA A 344 -6.59 7.11 -19.97
C ALA A 344 -5.91 8.47 -20.26
N SER A 345 -5.67 9.28 -19.21
CA SER A 345 -5.05 10.60 -19.36
C SER A 345 -3.56 10.53 -19.68
N PHE A 346 -2.84 9.52 -19.15
CA PHE A 346 -1.39 9.40 -19.30
C PHE A 346 -0.90 9.32 -20.77
N PRO A 347 -1.42 8.42 -21.64
CA PRO A 347 -1.00 8.38 -23.04
C PRO A 347 -1.28 9.69 -23.79
N LEU A 348 -2.41 10.35 -23.52
CA LEU A 348 -2.75 11.64 -24.14
C LEU A 348 -1.78 12.73 -23.72
N LEU A 349 -1.45 12.81 -22.44
CA LEU A 349 -0.48 13.77 -21.91
C LEU A 349 0.92 13.54 -22.47
N CYS A 350 1.34 12.28 -22.67
CA CYS A 350 2.62 11.96 -23.31
C CYS A 350 2.69 12.46 -24.75
N VAL A 351 1.61 12.28 -25.52
CA VAL A 351 1.54 12.81 -26.89
C VAL A 351 1.53 14.35 -26.87
N MET A 352 0.79 14.97 -25.94
CA MET A 352 0.75 16.44 -25.80
C MET A 352 2.04 17.07 -25.28
N ALA A 353 2.93 16.28 -24.66
CA ALA A 353 4.25 16.75 -24.24
C ALA A 353 5.14 17.10 -25.44
N SER A 354 4.91 16.46 -26.59
CA SER A 354 5.52 16.86 -27.86
C SER A 354 4.70 17.98 -28.51
N LYS A 355 5.30 19.13 -28.81
CA LYS A 355 4.64 20.14 -29.66
C LYS A 355 4.62 19.75 -31.14
N LYS A 356 5.45 18.77 -31.55
CA LYS A 356 5.36 18.15 -32.88
C LYS A 356 4.21 17.14 -32.89
N SER A 357 3.66 16.87 -34.08
CA SER A 357 2.58 15.90 -34.28
C SER A 357 2.93 14.48 -33.82
N THR A 358 4.22 14.16 -33.67
CA THR A 358 4.72 12.87 -33.14
C THR A 358 5.68 13.04 -31.97
N PRO A 359 5.54 12.23 -30.90
CA PRO A 359 6.51 12.15 -29.83
C PRO A 359 7.69 11.24 -30.22
N ASN A 360 8.92 11.64 -29.88
CA ASN A 360 10.09 10.78 -29.98
C ASN A 360 10.45 10.14 -28.62
N GLU A 361 11.42 9.23 -28.63
CA GLU A 361 11.85 8.42 -27.49
C GLU A 361 12.30 9.28 -26.31
N ASN A 362 12.96 10.41 -26.58
CA ASN A 362 13.40 11.34 -25.54
C ASN A 362 12.24 12.10 -24.92
N THR A 363 11.28 12.56 -25.73
CA THR A 363 10.09 13.24 -25.21
C THR A 363 9.27 12.31 -24.34
N ILE A 364 9.14 11.04 -24.73
CA ILE A 364 8.48 10.01 -23.93
C ILE A 364 9.26 9.68 -22.66
N GLY A 365 10.59 9.56 -22.77
CA GLY A 365 11.46 9.35 -21.62
C GLY A 365 11.36 10.47 -20.58
N ILE A 366 11.30 11.73 -21.04
CA ILE A 366 11.06 12.91 -20.20
C ILE A 366 9.65 12.90 -19.61
N ALA A 367 8.62 12.64 -20.42
CA ALA A 367 7.23 12.61 -19.97
C ALA A 367 7.01 11.56 -18.87
N TYR A 368 7.51 10.34 -19.08
CA TYR A 368 7.49 9.27 -18.08
C TYR A 368 8.29 9.65 -16.83
N SER A 369 9.49 10.22 -17.01
CA SER A 369 10.34 10.67 -15.89
C SER A 369 9.65 11.72 -15.02
N ILE A 370 9.00 12.72 -15.64
CA ILE A 370 8.29 13.79 -14.93
C ILE A 370 7.04 13.27 -14.22
N ASN A 371 6.27 12.38 -14.86
CA ASN A 371 5.14 11.72 -14.19
C ASN A 371 5.62 10.93 -12.97
N THR A 372 6.64 10.09 -13.13
CA THR A 372 7.19 9.27 -12.05
C THR A 372 7.83 10.14 -10.96
N THR A 373 8.44 11.27 -11.31
CA THR A 373 8.93 12.26 -10.33
C THR A 373 7.76 12.84 -9.53
N GLY A 374 6.66 13.19 -10.20
CA GLY A 374 5.41 13.56 -9.55
C GLY A 374 4.94 12.50 -8.55
N SER A 375 4.97 11.23 -8.95
CA SER A 375 4.65 10.10 -8.09
C SER A 375 5.54 10.01 -6.86
N ILE A 376 6.86 10.20 -6.98
CA ILE A 376 7.79 10.26 -5.83
C ILE A 376 7.35 11.34 -4.83
N PHE A 377 7.12 12.57 -5.31
CA PHE A 377 6.65 13.65 -4.45
C PHE A 377 5.28 13.36 -3.85
N GLY A 378 4.38 12.74 -4.62
CA GLY A 378 3.08 12.27 -4.16
C GLY A 378 3.20 11.28 -3.02
N ALA A 379 4.09 10.28 -3.15
CA ALA A 379 4.31 9.26 -2.13
C ALA A 379 4.94 9.82 -0.86
N LEU A 380 5.96 10.68 -0.99
CA LEU A 380 6.63 11.32 0.14
C LEU A 380 5.71 12.30 0.87
N ILE A 381 5.12 13.27 0.17
CA ILE A 381 4.28 14.30 0.79
C ILE A 381 3.01 13.68 1.37
N THR A 382 2.37 12.75 0.65
CA THR A 382 1.16 12.10 1.17
C THR A 382 1.46 11.27 2.41
N GLY A 383 2.50 10.45 2.35
CA GLY A 383 2.80 9.50 3.42
C GLY A 383 3.45 10.12 4.66
N PHE A 384 4.31 11.13 4.49
CA PHE A 384 4.97 11.79 5.61
C PHE A 384 4.18 12.96 6.21
N LEU A 385 3.32 13.61 5.42
CA LEU A 385 2.67 14.86 5.82
C LEU A 385 1.14 14.79 5.75
N LEU A 386 0.57 14.54 4.57
CA LEU A 386 -0.86 14.76 4.36
C LEU A 386 -1.74 13.79 5.15
N ILE A 387 -1.42 12.49 5.17
CA ILE A 387 -2.23 11.50 5.90
C ILE A 387 -2.17 11.76 7.41
N VAL A 388 -0.99 12.09 7.94
CA VAL A 388 -0.80 12.35 9.38
C VAL A 388 -1.55 13.61 9.82
N LEU A 389 -1.55 14.67 9.01
CA LEU A 389 -2.20 15.93 9.36
C LEU A 389 -3.71 15.95 9.09
N LEU A 390 -4.17 15.29 8.03
CA LEU A 390 -5.53 15.45 7.52
C LEU A 390 -6.37 14.17 7.60
N GLY A 391 -5.74 13.00 7.74
CA GLY A 391 -6.38 11.69 7.61
C GLY A 391 -6.69 11.32 6.16
N PRO A 392 -6.84 10.03 5.83
CA PRO A 392 -6.84 9.55 4.44
C PRO A 392 -8.00 10.10 3.58
N PHE A 393 -9.18 10.34 4.17
CA PHE A 393 -10.35 10.83 3.42
C PHE A 393 -10.21 12.28 2.97
N LYS A 394 -9.64 13.15 3.82
CA LYS A 394 -9.40 14.56 3.44
C LYS A 394 -8.30 14.67 2.39
N VAL A 395 -7.35 13.75 2.40
CA VAL A 395 -6.30 13.69 1.38
C VAL A 395 -6.91 13.35 0.01
N ILE A 396 -7.91 12.45 -0.06
CA ILE A 396 -8.67 12.20 -1.31
C ILE A 396 -9.41 13.45 -1.81
N VAL A 397 -9.83 14.36 -0.91
CA VAL A 397 -10.39 15.66 -1.33
C VAL A 397 -9.32 16.55 -1.99
N ILE A 398 -8.08 16.52 -1.51
CA ILE A 398 -6.95 17.22 -2.17
C ILE A 398 -6.77 16.72 -3.61
N SER A 399 -6.95 15.42 -3.87
CA SER A 399 -6.90 14.89 -5.24
C SER A 399 -7.89 15.53 -6.20
N ILE A 400 -9.08 15.87 -5.72
CA ILE A 400 -10.10 16.57 -6.52
C ILE A 400 -9.57 17.94 -6.95
N ILE A 401 -8.89 18.66 -6.05
CA ILE A 401 -8.27 19.96 -6.34
C ILE A 401 -7.14 19.79 -7.37
N ILE A 402 -6.36 18.71 -7.29
CA ILE A 402 -5.30 18.42 -8.26
C ILE A 402 -5.89 18.13 -9.65
N HIS A 403 -6.97 17.35 -9.74
CA HIS A 403 -7.69 17.13 -11.00
C HIS A 403 -8.19 18.45 -11.60
N LEU A 404 -8.79 19.33 -10.79
CA LEU A 404 -9.21 20.66 -11.24
C LEU A 404 -8.03 21.50 -11.74
N SER A 405 -6.89 21.41 -11.08
CA SER A 405 -5.66 22.10 -11.47
C SER A 405 -5.14 21.61 -12.83
N ILE A 406 -5.18 20.31 -13.08
CA ILE A 406 -4.83 19.73 -14.39
C ILE A 406 -5.79 20.25 -15.47
N ILE A 407 -7.11 20.29 -15.21
CA ILE A 407 -8.07 20.84 -16.16
C ILE A 407 -7.74 22.31 -16.43
N TYR A 408 -7.58 23.14 -15.40
CA TYR A 408 -7.26 24.56 -15.56
C TYR A 408 -5.99 24.81 -16.39
N LEU A 409 -4.93 24.02 -16.17
CA LEU A 409 -3.66 24.17 -16.90
C LEU A 409 -3.78 23.84 -18.39
N ILE A 410 -4.54 22.80 -18.72
CA ILE A 410 -4.65 22.23 -20.07
C ILE A 410 -5.78 22.89 -20.87
N TYR A 411 -6.83 23.34 -20.20
CA TYR A 411 -8.04 23.86 -20.81
C TYR A 411 -7.72 25.03 -21.75
N LYS A 412 -8.16 24.89 -23.00
CA LYS A 412 -8.24 25.96 -23.98
C LYS A 412 -9.72 26.21 -24.27
N PRO A 413 -10.25 27.41 -23.98
CA PRO A 413 -11.64 27.71 -24.31
C PRO A 413 -11.82 27.69 -25.83
N LEU A 414 -12.66 26.79 -26.33
CA LEU A 414 -13.03 26.73 -27.75
C LEU A 414 -14.14 27.74 -28.08
N ASN A 415 -14.90 28.23 -27.08
CA ASN A 415 -15.91 29.28 -27.23
C ASN A 415 -16.25 30.01 -25.91
N LYS A 416 -16.82 31.23 -25.97
CA LYS A 416 -17.26 32.00 -24.78
C LYS A 416 -18.32 31.27 -23.92
N TYR A 417 -19.11 30.39 -24.53
CA TYR A 417 -20.13 29.57 -23.84
C TYR A 417 -19.54 28.43 -23.00
N ASP A 418 -18.32 28.01 -23.31
CA ASP A 418 -17.62 26.88 -22.68
C ASP A 418 -17.09 27.26 -21.27
N ILE A 419 -16.78 28.54 -21.05
CA ILE A 419 -16.42 29.11 -19.74
C ILE A 419 -17.58 29.01 -18.73
N ARG A 420 -18.84 29.18 -19.18
CA ARG A 420 -20.01 29.15 -18.27
C ARG A 420 -20.28 27.75 -17.71
N ASN A 421 -20.09 26.73 -18.54
CA ASN A 421 -20.22 25.33 -18.12
C ASN A 421 -19.05 24.91 -17.22
N PHE A 422 -17.83 25.38 -17.51
CA PHE A 422 -16.67 25.15 -16.66
C PHE A 422 -16.84 25.77 -15.26
N SER A 423 -17.31 27.02 -15.17
CA SER A 423 -17.62 27.67 -13.89
C SER A 423 -18.77 26.99 -13.13
N PHE A 424 -19.74 26.40 -13.83
CA PHE A 424 -20.83 25.66 -13.22
C PHE A 424 -20.37 24.30 -12.65
N VAL A 425 -19.51 23.58 -13.38
CA VAL A 425 -18.86 22.37 -12.87
C VAL A 425 -17.95 22.70 -11.69
N LEU A 426 -17.18 23.79 -11.77
CA LEU A 426 -16.36 24.28 -10.66
C LEU A 426 -17.21 24.60 -9.43
N LEU A 427 -18.37 25.24 -9.61
CA LEU A 427 -19.34 25.52 -8.54
C LEU A 427 -19.93 24.23 -7.95
N ILE A 428 -20.31 23.25 -8.78
CA ILE A 428 -20.82 21.95 -8.31
C ILE A 428 -19.76 21.21 -7.50
N VAL A 429 -18.50 21.20 -7.97
CA VAL A 429 -17.40 20.55 -7.25
C VAL A 429 -17.12 21.28 -5.93
N ILE A 430 -17.09 22.61 -5.93
CA ILE A 430 -16.92 23.40 -4.69
C ILE A 430 -18.08 23.17 -3.73
N VAL A 431 -19.33 23.15 -4.20
CA VAL A 431 -20.52 22.89 -3.39
C VAL A 431 -20.52 21.47 -2.85
N PHE A 432 -20.13 20.47 -3.64
CA PHE A 432 -20.06 19.08 -3.21
C PHE A 432 -18.92 18.85 -2.20
N VAL A 433 -17.74 19.44 -2.43
CA VAL A 433 -16.60 19.40 -1.51
C VAL A 433 -16.92 20.13 -0.21
N SER A 434 -17.55 21.31 -0.28
CA SER A 434 -17.97 22.08 0.89
C SER A 434 -19.09 21.36 1.67
N PHE A 435 -20.04 20.75 0.97
CA PHE A 435 -21.13 19.96 1.57
C PHE A 435 -20.59 18.71 2.28
N HIS A 436 -19.64 17.99 1.68
CA HIS A 436 -19.02 16.83 2.30
C HIS A 436 -18.13 17.22 3.50
N PHE A 437 -17.39 18.32 3.41
CA PHE A 437 -16.54 18.83 4.50
C PHE A 437 -17.34 19.36 5.70
N LEU A 438 -18.51 19.98 5.45
CA LEU A 438 -19.40 20.49 6.49
C LEU A 438 -20.23 19.40 7.17
N PHE A 439 -20.59 18.31 6.47
CA PHE A 439 -21.49 17.28 7.00
C PHE A 439 -20.82 15.94 7.39
N SER A 440 -19.53 15.73 7.09
CA SER A 440 -18.75 14.59 7.61
C SER A 440 -18.23 14.87 9.03
N GLN A 441 -19.14 15.10 9.99
CA GLN A 441 -18.77 15.03 11.40
C GLN A 441 -18.37 13.59 11.73
N LYS A 442 -17.24 13.46 12.45
CA LYS A 442 -16.45 12.26 12.81
C LYS A 442 -17.23 10.99 13.23
N GLN A 443 -18.52 11.06 13.51
CA GLN A 443 -19.30 9.95 14.09
C GLN A 443 -19.71 8.85 13.09
N ASP A 444 -19.97 9.17 11.82
CA ASP A 444 -20.51 8.18 10.87
C ASP A 444 -19.46 7.32 10.18
N LEU A 445 -18.23 7.83 9.99
CA LEU A 445 -17.12 7.04 9.42
C LEU A 445 -16.56 5.99 10.38
N LEU A 446 -16.83 6.14 11.68
CA LEU A 446 -16.31 5.26 12.74
C LEU A 446 -17.39 4.37 13.37
N SER A 447 -18.68 4.67 13.12
CA SER A 447 -19.79 3.84 13.60
C SER A 447 -19.97 2.57 12.76
N GLY A 448 -19.52 2.56 11.50
CA GLY A 448 -19.57 1.41 10.61
C GLY A 448 -18.23 0.71 10.52
N TYR A 449 -18.06 -0.40 11.23
CA TYR A 449 -17.45 -1.67 10.75
C TYR A 449 -17.31 -2.63 11.94
N TYR A 450 -16.96 -2.12 13.13
CA TYR A 450 -16.70 -2.99 14.29
C TYR A 450 -17.56 -2.73 15.53
N SER A 451 -18.46 -1.75 15.49
CA SER A 451 -19.55 -1.65 16.48
C SER A 451 -20.52 -2.85 16.39
N GLN A 452 -20.67 -3.46 15.20
CA GLN A 452 -21.66 -4.52 14.95
C GLN A 452 -21.09 -5.95 14.88
N ILE A 453 -19.82 -6.15 14.50
CA ILE A 453 -19.23 -7.50 14.35
C ILE A 453 -19.22 -8.30 15.67
N PHE A 454 -19.22 -7.65 16.83
CA PHE A 454 -19.22 -8.33 18.13
C PHE A 454 -20.59 -8.44 18.80
N LEU A 455 -21.62 -7.81 18.22
CA LEU A 455 -22.99 -8.01 18.71
C LEU A 455 -23.59 -9.32 18.17
N HIS A 456 -23.05 -9.88 17.08
CA HIS A 456 -23.68 -11.01 16.39
C HIS A 456 -22.81 -12.25 16.11
N LYS A 457 -21.48 -12.20 16.26
CA LYS A 457 -20.72 -13.45 16.43
C LYS A 457 -20.76 -13.83 17.89
N GLN A 458 -21.71 -14.70 18.23
CA GLN A 458 -21.69 -15.51 19.44
C GLN A 458 -20.22 -15.92 19.69
N PRO A 459 -19.63 -15.62 20.87
CA PRO A 459 -18.36 -16.24 21.23
C PRO A 459 -18.55 -17.75 21.08
N TYR A 460 -17.48 -18.48 20.74
CA TYR A 460 -17.49 -19.92 20.73
C TYR A 460 -18.00 -20.40 22.11
N VAL A 461 -19.29 -20.72 22.20
CA VAL A 461 -19.90 -21.21 23.44
C VAL A 461 -19.42 -22.64 23.55
N PRO A 462 -18.61 -22.99 24.57
CA PRO A 462 -18.19 -24.37 24.77
C PRO A 462 -19.43 -25.27 24.77
N LYS A 463 -19.35 -26.46 24.18
CA LYS A 463 -20.51 -27.34 23.94
C LYS A 463 -21.33 -27.64 25.20
N TYR A 464 -20.70 -27.64 26.38
CA TYR A 464 -21.38 -27.82 27.67
C TYR A 464 -22.25 -26.62 28.11
N LEU A 465 -21.99 -25.41 27.59
CA LEU A 465 -22.82 -24.21 27.81
C LEU A 465 -23.89 -24.04 26.72
N SER A 466 -23.68 -24.58 25.51
CA SER A 466 -24.69 -24.58 24.45
C SER A 466 -25.86 -25.52 24.75
N ASP A 467 -25.65 -26.56 25.53
CA ASP A 467 -26.68 -27.56 25.85
C ASP A 467 -27.55 -27.15 27.06
N ASN A 468 -27.28 -25.98 27.67
CA ASN A 468 -28.03 -25.49 28.82
C ASN A 468 -29.22 -24.59 28.35
N PRO A 469 -30.48 -25.06 28.44
CA PRO A 469 -31.63 -24.37 27.86
C PRO A 469 -31.88 -22.97 28.47
N LYS A 470 -31.42 -22.73 29.72
CA LYS A 470 -31.47 -21.40 30.34
C LYS A 470 -30.53 -20.38 29.66
N PHE A 471 -29.38 -20.83 29.14
CA PHE A 471 -28.42 -19.97 28.45
C PHE A 471 -28.93 -19.55 27.08
N ILE A 472 -29.47 -20.51 26.29
CA ILE A 472 -30.07 -20.27 24.97
C ILE A 472 -31.21 -19.24 25.04
N VAL A 473 -32.14 -19.40 25.99
CA VAL A 473 -33.30 -18.50 26.13
C VAL A 473 -32.87 -17.10 26.58
N SER A 474 -31.82 -16.98 27.40
CA SER A 474 -31.30 -15.68 27.84
C SER A 474 -30.51 -14.93 26.75
N ALA A 475 -29.72 -15.66 25.95
CA ALA A 475 -28.97 -15.11 24.82
C ALA A 475 -29.88 -14.73 23.66
N GLN A 476 -30.88 -15.55 23.33
CA GLN A 476 -31.84 -15.28 22.25
C GLN A 476 -32.88 -14.20 22.61
N LYS A 477 -33.33 -14.10 23.87
CA LYS A 477 -34.23 -13.00 24.28
C LYS A 477 -33.52 -11.65 24.38
N LYS A 478 -32.21 -11.59 24.64
CA LYS A 478 -31.44 -10.33 24.65
C LYS A 478 -30.86 -9.93 23.29
N SER A 479 -30.75 -10.85 22.35
CA SER A 479 -30.29 -10.56 20.97
C SER A 479 -31.39 -10.00 20.06
N GLN A 480 -32.62 -9.81 20.55
CA GLN A 480 -33.64 -9.01 19.87
C GLN A 480 -33.25 -7.52 19.91
N LEU A 481 -32.38 -7.13 18.97
CA LEU A 481 -32.38 -5.85 18.25
C LEU A 481 -32.73 -4.59 19.07
N LYS A 482 -32.06 -4.35 20.21
CA LYS A 482 -31.70 -2.99 20.57
C LYS A 482 -30.33 -2.74 19.97
N THR A 483 -30.28 -1.95 18.91
CA THR A 483 -29.05 -1.33 18.40
C THR A 483 -28.33 -0.71 19.59
N PHE A 484 -27.27 -1.37 20.07
CA PHE A 484 -26.45 -0.81 21.13
C PHE A 484 -25.79 0.43 20.53
N LYS A 485 -26.27 1.60 20.96
CA LYS A 485 -25.65 2.87 20.61
C LYS A 485 -24.20 2.77 21.09
N THR A 486 -23.29 2.74 20.12
CA THR A 486 -21.86 2.63 20.35
C THR A 486 -21.33 4.05 20.21
N ASP A 487 -20.87 4.62 21.32
CA ASP A 487 -20.38 5.98 21.38
C ASP A 487 -18.88 5.97 21.08
N LEU A 488 -18.45 6.84 20.16
CA LEU A 488 -17.04 7.06 19.87
C LEU A 488 -16.47 7.99 20.94
N GLU A 489 -15.60 7.48 21.79
CA GLU A 489 -14.94 8.26 22.84
C GLU A 489 -13.69 8.97 22.32
N TRP A 490 -12.94 8.32 21.42
CA TRP A 490 -11.67 8.84 20.93
C TRP A 490 -11.30 8.28 19.55
N PHE A 491 -10.65 9.08 18.72
CA PHE A 491 -10.14 8.65 17.41
C PHE A 491 -9.03 9.55 16.90
N GLU A 492 -7.90 8.95 16.53
CA GLU A 492 -6.82 9.62 15.81
C GLU A 492 -6.13 8.68 14.82
N ASP A 493 -5.59 9.26 13.75
CA ASP A 493 -4.73 8.58 12.80
C ASP A 493 -3.28 8.60 13.31
N GLY A 494 -2.70 7.41 13.47
CA GLY A 494 -1.30 7.19 13.84
C GLY A 494 -0.39 6.88 12.65
N LEU A 495 0.90 6.72 12.94
CA LEU A 495 1.94 6.47 11.93
C LEU A 495 1.79 5.08 11.28
N THR A 496 1.32 4.10 12.03
CA THR A 496 1.20 2.70 11.58
C THR A 496 -0.25 2.30 11.34
N CYS A 497 -1.18 2.86 12.12
CA CYS A 497 -2.59 2.52 12.06
C CYS A 497 -3.47 3.67 12.58
N SER A 498 -4.76 3.61 12.29
CA SER A 498 -5.76 4.47 12.91
C SER A 498 -6.25 3.82 14.20
N VAL A 499 -6.31 4.58 15.28
CA VAL A 499 -6.71 4.08 16.61
C VAL A 499 -8.01 4.76 17.04
N ALA A 500 -8.97 3.96 17.51
CA ALA A 500 -10.23 4.46 18.05
C ALA A 500 -10.53 3.80 19.40
N VAL A 501 -11.31 4.50 20.22
CA VAL A 501 -11.95 3.93 21.41
C VAL A 501 -13.44 4.13 21.29
N VAL A 502 -14.17 3.03 21.37
CA VAL A 502 -15.64 3.04 21.39
C VAL A 502 -16.15 2.37 22.65
N SER A 503 -17.30 2.83 23.14
CA SER A 503 -17.97 2.22 24.27
C SER A 503 -19.44 2.00 24.00
N ASN A 504 -19.99 1.00 24.67
CA ASN A 504 -21.42 0.78 24.76
C ASN A 504 -21.75 0.27 26.17
N ASN A 505 -23.03 -0.04 26.43
CA ASN A 505 -23.48 -0.47 27.75
C ASN A 505 -22.88 -1.80 28.26
N ILE A 506 -22.14 -2.55 27.43
CA ILE A 506 -21.58 -3.87 27.77
C ILE A 506 -20.06 -3.81 27.91
N ARG A 507 -19.38 -3.03 27.08
CA ARG A 507 -17.92 -3.02 26.98
C ARG A 507 -17.39 -1.72 26.40
N LYS A 508 -16.11 -1.47 26.67
CA LYS A 508 -15.29 -0.47 26.00
C LYS A 508 -14.22 -1.20 25.17
N SER A 509 -13.99 -0.78 23.93
CA SER A 509 -13.07 -1.45 23.00
C SER A 509 -12.11 -0.45 22.39
N LEU A 510 -10.83 -0.84 22.33
CA LEU A 510 -9.79 -0.17 21.56
C LEU A 510 -9.69 -0.86 20.21
N LEU A 511 -9.76 -0.06 19.15
CA LEU A 511 -9.81 -0.51 17.77
C LEU A 511 -8.60 -0.01 17.00
N ILE A 512 -7.98 -0.90 16.25
CA ILE A 512 -6.85 -0.65 15.36
C ILE A 512 -7.28 -0.91 13.92
N ASN A 513 -7.27 0.13 13.07
CA ASN A 513 -7.83 0.11 11.71
C ASN A 513 -9.28 -0.43 11.71
N GLY A 514 -10.05 0.03 12.71
CA GLY A 514 -11.39 -0.45 12.99
C GLY A 514 -11.41 -1.74 13.82
N LYS A 515 -10.42 -2.64 13.76
CA LYS A 515 -10.49 -3.94 14.41
C LYS A 515 -10.29 -3.87 15.93
N PRO A 516 -11.18 -4.43 16.77
CA PRO A 516 -10.91 -4.57 18.20
C PRO A 516 -9.70 -5.45 18.42
N ASP A 517 -8.69 -4.84 19.03
CA ASP A 517 -7.45 -5.49 19.48
C ASP A 517 -7.36 -5.53 21.00
N ALA A 518 -8.22 -4.77 21.70
CA ALA A 518 -8.41 -4.90 23.14
C ALA A 518 -9.82 -4.45 23.55
N SER A 519 -10.38 -5.06 24.59
CA SER A 519 -11.63 -4.59 25.18
C SER A 519 -11.76 -4.93 26.66
N VAL A 520 -12.49 -4.07 27.38
CA VAL A 520 -12.76 -4.17 28.82
C VAL A 520 -14.26 -4.10 29.09
N GLY A 521 -14.70 -4.54 30.27
CA GLY A 521 -16.10 -4.56 30.66
C GLY A 521 -16.59 -5.99 30.95
N ASN A 522 -17.73 -6.39 30.41
CA ASN A 522 -18.29 -7.71 30.70
C ASN A 522 -17.32 -8.84 30.29
N PHE A 523 -16.98 -9.71 31.25
CA PHE A 523 -16.01 -10.80 31.09
C PHE A 523 -16.29 -11.71 29.88
N TYR A 524 -17.55 -12.00 29.57
CA TYR A 524 -17.92 -12.92 28.48
C TYR A 524 -17.97 -12.26 27.10
N TYR A 525 -17.95 -10.93 27.03
CA TYR A 525 -18.11 -10.15 25.79
C TYR A 525 -16.92 -9.24 25.49
N SER A 526 -15.83 -9.40 26.21
CA SER A 526 -14.61 -8.61 26.06
C SER A 526 -13.38 -9.50 26.00
N ASP A 527 -12.25 -8.89 25.65
CA ASP A 527 -10.93 -9.54 25.60
C ASP A 527 -10.28 -9.61 26.99
N MET A 528 -11.00 -9.22 28.05
CA MET A 528 -10.51 -9.26 29.44
C MET A 528 -9.93 -10.62 29.84
N PRO A 529 -10.55 -11.77 29.55
CA PRO A 529 -9.98 -13.06 29.92
C PRO A 529 -8.59 -13.25 29.31
N THR A 530 -8.45 -13.00 28.01
CA THR A 530 -7.17 -13.13 27.28
C THR A 530 -6.10 -12.23 27.88
N GLN A 531 -6.38 -10.93 27.97
CA GLN A 531 -5.43 -9.93 28.49
C GLN A 531 -5.03 -10.23 29.94
N THR A 532 -5.98 -10.69 30.75
CA THR A 532 -5.75 -11.02 32.16
C THR A 532 -4.91 -12.29 32.31
N PHE A 533 -5.21 -13.35 31.55
CA PHE A 533 -4.42 -14.59 31.57
C PHE A 533 -3.01 -14.40 31.04
N LEU A 534 -2.81 -13.55 30.01
CA LEU A 534 -1.49 -13.19 29.52
C LEU A 534 -0.68 -12.37 30.55
N GLY A 535 -1.32 -11.81 31.57
CA GLY A 535 -0.67 -11.18 32.72
C GLY A 535 -0.38 -12.18 33.84
N PHE A 536 -1.37 -12.98 34.26
CA PHE A 536 -1.24 -13.85 35.43
C PHE A 536 -0.53 -15.19 35.18
N ILE A 537 -0.71 -15.82 34.01
CA ILE A 537 -0.01 -17.08 33.70
C ILE A 537 1.52 -16.87 33.80
N PRO A 538 2.12 -15.82 33.22
CA PRO A 538 3.54 -15.60 33.42
C PRO A 538 3.95 -15.44 34.89
N VAL A 539 3.16 -14.74 35.72
CA VAL A 539 3.46 -14.58 37.15
C VAL A 539 3.49 -15.93 37.88
N LEU A 540 2.63 -16.87 37.51
CA LEU A 540 2.56 -18.19 38.16
C LEU A 540 3.71 -19.12 37.79
N PHE A 541 4.26 -19.00 36.58
CA PHE A 541 5.27 -19.91 36.04
C PHE A 541 6.66 -19.32 35.93
N ALA A 542 6.82 -18.01 36.12
CA ALA A 542 8.12 -17.35 36.05
C ALA A 542 9.08 -17.94 37.09
N PRO A 543 10.34 -18.24 36.71
CA PRO A 543 11.34 -18.71 37.67
C PRO A 543 11.69 -17.62 38.70
N LYS A 544 11.63 -16.35 38.29
CA LYS A 544 11.83 -15.15 39.10
C LYS A 544 10.94 -14.02 38.59
N LEU A 545 10.52 -13.13 39.48
CA LEU A 545 9.68 -11.97 39.18
C LEU A 545 10.54 -10.69 39.09
N GLU A 546 11.63 -10.70 38.32
CA GLU A 546 12.53 -9.54 38.22
C GLU A 546 12.29 -8.75 36.94
N ASN A 547 12.45 -9.37 35.76
CA ASN A 547 12.40 -8.65 34.49
C ASN A 547 11.42 -9.32 33.52
N ALA A 548 10.39 -8.57 33.12
CA ALA A 548 9.45 -9.00 32.08
C ALA A 548 9.56 -8.13 30.83
N LEU A 549 9.48 -8.76 29.66
CA LEU A 549 9.31 -8.09 28.37
C LEU A 549 7.90 -8.35 27.86
N ILE A 550 7.25 -7.31 27.35
CA ILE A 550 5.93 -7.38 26.75
C ILE A 550 5.99 -6.92 25.30
N VAL A 551 5.35 -7.66 24.40
CA VAL A 551 5.19 -7.29 22.98
C VAL A 551 3.72 -7.02 22.68
N GLY A 552 3.41 -5.75 22.38
CA GLY A 552 2.04 -5.23 22.25
C GLY A 552 1.50 -4.67 23.56
N TYR A 553 0.84 -3.51 23.52
CA TYR A 553 0.28 -2.88 24.72
C TYR A 553 -1.26 -3.00 24.79
N GLY A 554 -1.96 -2.74 23.69
CA GLY A 554 -3.42 -2.82 23.63
C GLY A 554 -4.11 -1.89 24.65
N SER A 555 -4.97 -2.44 25.53
CA SER A 555 -5.56 -1.66 26.63
C SER A 555 -4.59 -1.38 27.78
N GLY A 556 -3.42 -2.02 27.81
CA GLY A 556 -2.46 -1.98 28.91
C GLY A 556 -2.75 -2.95 30.05
N THR A 557 -3.85 -3.71 30.00
CA THR A 557 -4.27 -4.60 31.10
C THR A 557 -3.20 -5.64 31.47
N THR A 558 -2.62 -6.32 30.48
CA THR A 558 -1.53 -7.29 30.68
C THR A 558 -0.30 -6.65 31.29
N THR A 559 0.10 -5.48 30.78
CA THR A 559 1.22 -4.69 31.32
C THR A 559 0.98 -4.28 32.76
N GLY A 560 -0.22 -3.80 33.07
CA GLY A 560 -0.62 -3.40 34.42
C GLY A 560 -0.52 -4.54 35.42
N ILE A 561 -1.01 -5.73 35.06
CA ILE A 561 -0.93 -6.93 35.90
C ILE A 561 0.52 -7.32 36.14
N LEU A 562 1.34 -7.43 35.08
CA LEU A 562 2.75 -7.79 35.22
C LEU A 562 3.52 -6.76 36.08
N ALA A 563 3.20 -5.48 35.95
CA ALA A 563 3.82 -4.41 36.72
C ALA A 563 3.49 -4.46 38.22
N GLN A 564 2.42 -5.13 38.65
CA GLN A 564 2.16 -5.34 40.09
C GLN A 564 3.07 -6.39 40.72
N HIS A 565 3.70 -7.25 39.91
CA HIS A 565 4.44 -8.42 40.38
C HIS A 565 5.93 -8.39 40.03
N PHE A 566 6.30 -7.84 38.88
CA PHE A 566 7.69 -7.79 38.41
C PHE A 566 8.39 -6.48 38.84
N LYS A 567 9.69 -6.59 39.18
CA LYS A 567 10.51 -5.41 39.51
C LYS A 567 10.65 -4.44 38.34
N THR A 568 10.77 -4.96 37.11
CA THR A 568 10.81 -4.16 35.89
C THR A 568 9.98 -4.81 34.79
N VAL A 569 9.25 -3.98 34.04
CA VAL A 569 8.45 -4.40 32.89
C VAL A 569 8.80 -3.50 31.72
N LYS A 570 9.39 -4.07 30.68
CA LYS A 570 9.60 -3.37 29.40
C LYS A 570 8.45 -3.72 28.47
N CYS A 571 7.76 -2.73 27.90
CA CYS A 571 6.70 -2.96 26.94
C CYS A 571 7.07 -2.35 25.57
N LEU A 572 6.94 -3.14 24.52
CA LEU A 572 7.17 -2.73 23.14
C LEU A 572 5.82 -2.50 22.45
N GLU A 573 5.53 -1.26 22.07
CA GLU A 573 4.31 -0.88 21.35
C GLU A 573 4.68 -0.18 20.05
N ILE A 574 4.08 -0.57 18.93
CA ILE A 574 4.43 -0.01 17.62
C ILE A 574 3.81 1.38 17.40
N GLU A 575 2.66 1.65 18.02
CA GLU A 575 1.87 2.86 17.79
C GLU A 575 1.67 3.69 19.07
N ASN A 576 2.20 4.91 19.09
CA ASN A 576 2.04 5.82 20.24
C ASN A 576 0.57 6.16 20.52
N LYS A 577 -0.26 6.20 19.48
CA LYS A 577 -1.70 6.44 19.61
C LYS A 577 -2.43 5.36 20.41
N VAL A 578 -1.90 4.13 20.48
CA VAL A 578 -2.42 3.08 21.38
C VAL A 578 -2.18 3.45 22.84
N ILE A 579 -0.98 3.94 23.17
CA ILE A 579 -0.66 4.40 24.54
C ILE A 579 -1.52 5.58 24.95
N GLU A 580 -1.69 6.57 24.06
CA GLU A 580 -2.57 7.73 24.31
C GLU A 580 -4.02 7.30 24.55
N ALA A 581 -4.56 6.42 23.69
CA ALA A 581 -5.91 5.87 23.81
C ALA A 581 -6.10 5.02 25.08
N SER A 582 -5.06 4.30 25.51
CA SER A 582 -5.11 3.42 26.68
C SER A 582 -5.40 4.15 28.00
N LYS A 583 -5.22 5.47 28.05
CA LYS A 583 -5.57 6.30 29.20
C LYS A 583 -7.07 6.25 29.52
N LEU A 584 -7.92 5.90 28.54
CA LEU A 584 -9.35 5.67 28.74
C LEU A 584 -9.69 4.32 29.41
N PHE A 585 -8.67 3.50 29.68
CA PHE A 585 -8.75 2.17 30.29
C PHE A 585 -8.04 2.09 31.66
N ARG A 586 -7.67 3.24 32.25
CA ARG A 586 -6.92 3.35 33.52
C ARG A 586 -7.47 2.52 34.67
N GLU A 587 -8.80 2.46 34.78
CA GLU A 587 -9.50 1.69 35.80
C GLU A 587 -9.27 0.17 35.69
N TYR A 588 -8.89 -0.32 34.50
CA TYR A 588 -8.70 -1.74 34.21
C TYR A 588 -7.23 -2.14 34.11
N ASN A 589 -6.32 -1.18 33.87
CA ASN A 589 -4.92 -1.43 33.60
C ASN A 589 -3.94 -0.90 34.66
N PHE A 590 -4.45 -0.47 35.83
CA PHE A 590 -3.62 0.10 36.92
C PHE A 590 -2.83 1.35 36.52
N ASP A 591 -3.31 2.10 35.53
CA ASP A 591 -2.60 3.22 34.90
C ASP A 591 -1.18 2.82 34.46
N ALA A 592 -1.04 1.62 33.87
CA ALA A 592 0.24 0.96 33.59
C ALA A 592 1.29 1.86 32.93
N SER A 593 0.89 2.76 32.01
CA SER A 593 1.80 3.67 31.31
C SER A 593 2.50 4.68 32.22
N ASN A 594 2.02 4.90 33.44
CA ASN A 594 2.58 5.84 34.41
C ASN A 594 3.25 5.14 35.59
N LEU A 595 3.25 3.80 35.64
CA LEU A 595 3.90 3.06 36.72
C LEU A 595 5.43 3.18 36.63
N PRO A 596 6.14 3.40 37.75
CA PRO A 596 7.57 3.71 37.73
C PRO A 596 8.45 2.54 37.30
N ASN A 597 7.95 1.30 37.40
CA ASN A 597 8.62 0.09 36.94
C ASN A 597 8.26 -0.33 35.51
N VAL A 598 7.44 0.45 34.81
CA VAL A 598 7.06 0.19 33.42
C VAL A 598 7.85 1.11 32.48
N ASN A 599 8.60 0.51 31.56
CA ASN A 599 9.32 1.21 30.50
C ASN A 599 8.68 0.90 29.14
N ILE A 600 7.90 1.85 28.62
CA ILE A 600 7.30 1.73 27.29
C ILE A 600 8.28 2.23 26.23
N VAL A 601 8.57 1.39 25.24
CA VAL A 601 9.38 1.74 24.09
C VAL A 601 8.51 1.70 22.84
N ILE A 602 8.36 2.87 22.20
CA ILE A 602 7.62 2.97 20.94
C ILE A 602 8.50 2.51 19.77
N GLY A 603 8.05 1.49 19.04
CA GLY A 603 8.68 1.02 17.82
C GLY A 603 8.40 -0.43 17.48
N ASP A 604 8.91 -0.86 16.33
CA ASP A 604 8.76 -2.23 15.85
C ASP A 604 9.48 -3.23 16.77
N ALA A 605 8.71 -4.15 17.37
CA ALA A 605 9.23 -5.12 18.32
C ALA A 605 10.31 -6.02 17.72
N ARG A 606 10.20 -6.41 16.44
CA ARG A 606 11.19 -7.25 15.75
C ARG A 606 12.56 -6.57 15.70
N LYS A 607 12.55 -5.27 15.38
CA LYS A 607 13.75 -4.43 15.32
C LYS A 607 14.37 -4.23 16.69
N ILE A 608 13.55 -3.98 17.71
CA ILE A 608 14.03 -3.72 19.09
C ILE A 608 14.62 -4.99 19.69
N ILE A 609 13.93 -6.13 19.58
CA ILE A 609 14.35 -7.43 20.13
C ILE A 609 15.71 -7.87 19.58
N ARG A 610 15.98 -7.67 18.29
CA ARG A 610 17.28 -8.01 17.68
C ARG A 610 18.47 -7.24 18.24
N LYS A 611 18.23 -6.07 18.85
CA LYS A 611 19.27 -5.25 19.48
C LYS A 611 19.29 -5.37 20.99
N GLU A 612 18.28 -6.02 21.55
CA GLU A 612 18.13 -6.15 22.99
C GLU A 612 19.26 -7.03 23.52
N LYS A 613 19.83 -6.60 24.64
CA LYS A 613 20.91 -7.34 25.33
C LYS A 613 20.47 -7.77 26.71
N ASN A 614 19.43 -7.15 27.25
CA ASN A 614 18.87 -7.54 28.54
C ASN A 614 18.22 -8.91 28.43
N LYS A 615 18.33 -9.67 29.51
CA LYS A 615 17.68 -10.97 29.66
C LYS A 615 16.41 -10.83 30.49
N TYR A 616 15.41 -11.64 30.18
CA TYR A 616 14.09 -11.61 30.81
C TYR A 616 13.72 -12.96 31.39
N ASP A 617 13.04 -12.93 32.53
CA ASP A 617 12.46 -14.12 33.15
C ASP A 617 11.18 -14.54 32.41
N ILE A 618 10.46 -13.54 31.88
CA ILE A 618 9.25 -13.71 31.09
C ILE A 618 9.29 -12.83 29.84
N ILE A 619 8.87 -13.39 28.72
CA ILE A 619 8.42 -12.63 27.55
C ILE A 619 6.92 -12.94 27.36
N SER A 620 6.05 -11.95 27.54
CA SER A 620 4.61 -12.07 27.29
C SER A 620 4.23 -11.30 26.04
N ALA A 621 3.64 -11.95 25.04
CA ALA A 621 3.41 -11.35 23.74
C ALA A 621 1.95 -11.49 23.31
N GLU A 622 1.32 -10.33 23.08
CA GLU A 622 -0.04 -10.18 22.55
C GLU A 622 -0.06 -9.24 21.33
N PRO A 623 0.65 -9.59 20.23
CA PRO A 623 0.48 -8.90 18.97
C PRO A 623 -0.92 -9.21 18.39
N SER A 624 -1.37 -8.39 17.44
CA SER A 624 -2.62 -8.63 16.71
C SER A 624 -2.57 -9.93 15.87
N ASN A 625 -3.58 -10.18 15.04
CA ASN A 625 -3.68 -11.43 14.28
C ASN A 625 -2.60 -11.58 13.19
N ILE A 626 -2.26 -12.82 12.84
CA ILE A 626 -1.12 -13.18 11.98
C ILE A 626 -1.29 -12.70 10.55
N TRP A 627 -2.55 -12.60 10.08
CA TRP A 627 -2.89 -12.12 8.74
C TRP A 627 -2.77 -10.60 8.60
N VAL A 628 -2.63 -9.86 9.71
CA VAL A 628 -2.40 -8.42 9.68
C VAL A 628 -1.01 -8.14 9.12
N SER A 629 -0.94 -7.23 8.16
CA SER A 629 0.31 -6.84 7.52
C SER A 629 1.33 -6.35 8.57
N GLY A 630 2.58 -6.82 8.47
CA GLY A 630 3.63 -6.56 9.45
C GLY A 630 3.61 -7.46 10.70
N VAL A 631 2.43 -7.89 11.17
CA VAL A 631 2.32 -8.70 12.40
C VAL A 631 2.79 -10.13 12.20
N SER A 632 2.62 -10.69 10.99
CA SER A 632 3.14 -12.03 10.63
C SER A 632 4.63 -12.24 10.97
N TYR A 633 5.45 -11.19 11.00
CA TYR A 633 6.87 -11.29 11.35
C TYR A 633 7.11 -11.69 12.82
N LEU A 634 6.14 -11.45 13.71
CA LEU A 634 6.14 -11.86 15.12
C LEU A 634 5.66 -13.30 15.33
N PHE A 635 5.51 -14.07 14.25
CA PHE A 635 5.17 -15.49 14.28
C PHE A 635 6.15 -16.33 13.45
N THR A 636 7.32 -15.77 13.12
CA THR A 636 8.37 -16.44 12.34
C THR A 636 9.31 -17.24 13.24
N ARG A 637 9.96 -18.28 12.68
CA ARG A 637 10.95 -19.07 13.42
C ARG A 637 12.09 -18.20 13.94
N GLU A 638 12.52 -17.25 13.11
CA GLU A 638 13.57 -16.28 13.44
C GLU A 638 13.14 -15.40 14.62
N TYR A 639 11.85 -15.05 14.74
CA TYR A 639 11.36 -14.27 15.87
C TYR A 639 11.41 -15.04 17.17
N PHE A 640 10.93 -16.28 17.17
CA PHE A 640 11.02 -17.14 18.35
C PHE A 640 12.47 -17.40 18.75
N ASN A 641 13.39 -17.54 17.79
CA ASN A 641 14.82 -17.69 18.08
C ASN A 641 15.41 -16.43 18.71
N ASP A 642 15.05 -15.24 18.20
CA ASP A 642 15.52 -13.98 18.79
C ASP A 642 14.96 -13.78 20.21
N CYS A 643 13.68 -14.11 20.46
CA CYS A 643 13.10 -14.09 21.81
C CYS A 643 13.76 -15.11 22.75
N TYR A 644 14.02 -16.33 22.28
CA TYR A 644 14.71 -17.36 23.05
C TYR A 644 16.09 -16.88 23.53
N ASN A 645 16.83 -16.20 22.66
CA ASN A 645 18.12 -15.61 23.02
C ASN A 645 18.04 -14.50 24.06
N LEU A 646 16.86 -13.94 24.34
CA LEU A 646 16.64 -12.96 25.40
C LEU A 646 16.13 -13.56 26.71
N LEU A 647 15.84 -14.86 26.77
CA LEU A 647 15.41 -15.49 28.02
C LEU A 647 16.61 -15.76 28.95
N ASN A 648 16.37 -15.57 30.26
CA ASN A 648 17.20 -16.12 31.32
C ASN A 648 17.13 -17.65 31.34
N ASP A 649 18.00 -18.30 32.11
CA ASP A 649 17.90 -19.74 32.38
C ASP A 649 16.52 -20.08 32.96
N ASN A 650 15.82 -21.04 32.35
CA ASN A 650 14.43 -21.40 32.66
C ASN A 650 13.39 -20.28 32.46
N GLY A 651 13.76 -19.18 31.81
CA GLY A 651 12.82 -18.15 31.40
C GLY A 651 11.79 -18.68 30.42
N LEU A 652 10.60 -18.11 30.42
CA LEU A 652 9.48 -18.57 29.58
C LEU A 652 8.99 -17.47 28.65
N MET A 653 8.62 -17.88 27.44
CA MET A 653 7.85 -17.04 26.52
C MET A 653 6.41 -17.55 26.47
N ILE A 654 5.47 -16.63 26.62
CA ILE A 654 4.03 -16.88 26.48
C ILE A 654 3.54 -15.99 25.33
N GLN A 655 2.95 -16.62 24.32
CA GLN A 655 2.51 -15.96 23.10
C GLN A 655 1.02 -16.25 22.90
N TRP A 656 0.23 -15.20 22.77
CA TRP A 656 -1.14 -15.35 22.31
C TRP A 656 -1.15 -15.89 20.87
N LEU A 657 -1.99 -16.89 20.63
CA LEU A 657 -2.23 -17.47 19.31
C LEU A 657 -3.74 -17.58 19.07
N HIS A 658 -4.25 -16.92 18.04
CA HIS A 658 -5.64 -17.05 17.62
C HIS A 658 -5.81 -18.34 16.83
N LEU A 659 -6.35 -19.38 17.45
CA LEU A 659 -6.61 -20.64 16.77
C LEU A 659 -7.79 -20.56 15.78
N TYR A 660 -8.57 -19.47 15.81
CA TYR A 660 -9.68 -19.24 14.90
C TYR A 660 -9.22 -18.51 13.62
N LYS A 661 -9.85 -18.82 12.48
CA LYS A 661 -9.56 -18.23 11.16
C LYS A 661 -8.11 -18.41 10.67
N LEU A 662 -7.41 -19.45 11.13
CA LEU A 662 -6.09 -19.84 10.58
C LEU A 662 -6.18 -20.58 9.24
N SER A 663 -7.39 -20.96 8.80
CA SER A 663 -7.68 -21.74 7.59
C SER A 663 -8.61 -21.02 6.62
#